data_AF-A0A8J4UV36-F1
#
_entry.id   AF-A0A8J4UV36-F1
#
_cell.length_a   1.000
_cell.length_b   1.000
_cell.length_c   1.000
_cell.angle_alpha   90.00
_cell.angle_beta   90.00
_cell.angle_gamma   90.00
#
_symmetry.space_group_name_H-M   'P 1'
#
loop_
_entity.id
_entity.type
_entity.pdbx_description
1 polymer ?
#
loop_
_entity_poly.entity_id
_entity_poly.type
_entity_poly.pdbx_seq_one_letter_code
_entity_poly.pdbx_strand_id
1 'polypeptide(L)'
;MKHRKRRKYLESGRQQFVGEVRFALFDSHSQASKKLLVATEKNIFASINSRTGELFWRHVDKPGPEGHIDTLLVHGQDAVVVVGNGRLLRCWESTIGGLNWETVLDTGSFQSAVFVGVHDVVKYVAVLKKSAVSLHYLSNGHQKWVENLPDSDTVQYQMVYSGGNGPLYILGVVPNSHIVIVEYNIEDGEIMTQKSVDAPWVSSLQSSCVMVGPGILLCVDSSTESIYTLPLQSEDQSKATQIPLQTVGIEVASGFQPHLISTQPHPAHPPLPEFFLQLGPDHHVLLQLNLGAVALLRDFNPSYLVAFANTGEKTVAAVMSPKNETACTINLFSADAGRRLLDTSVTYILDPNGGKPTRLYLNAFLKKDDSVGYRVIVQTEDLLLTFLQQPGRVVWTREEALADVVTMEMVDLPLTGTQAELEGEFGKKADGLLAMVLKRLSSQFILLQSWIGHLWKLFYDARKPRSNVKNEVTIETLSRDEFNLQKMMVMVTASGKLFGIDSKSGTILWKQYLEYIKPNSVFKLMVQRTTAHFPHPPQCTLLIKDKDTGLGNLHVFNPIFGKKSHISVPALPRPILQSLLLPIMDQDYSKVVLLIDDQYKVTAFPSTKNVLQQLQEMASSIFFYLVDSSQGRLSGFRLLKDLSTELIWEVVIPTEVQKIVAVKGKRANEHVHSQGRVMGDRSVLYKYLNPNLLAVVTESTDIHQDRSFVGIFLIDGVTGRIVHEAVQRKARGPVHFVHSENWVVYAYWNTKSRRNEFSVLELFEGMELYNSTVFSSLDRPHLPQVLQQSYIFPSPISTLEATLTEKGITSRHLLVGLPSGNILSLPKLFLDPRRPEVASEQSREENLIPYSPEMPIRTEWFINYNQTVSRVRGIYTAPSGLESTCLVVAYGLDIYQTRVYPSKQFDVLKDDYDYVLISSVLLGLFFATMISKRLAE
;
A
#
# COMPACT_ATOMS: atom_id res chain seq x y z
N MET A 1 4.43 -3.31 36.47
CA MET A 1 5.11 -3.23 35.14
C MET A 1 4.70 -4.30 34.13
N LYS A 2 4.58 -5.60 34.47
CA LYS A 2 4.18 -6.67 33.51
C LYS A 2 2.78 -6.49 32.90
N HIS A 3 1.79 -5.99 33.65
CA HIS A 3 0.45 -5.68 33.11
C HIS A 3 0.43 -4.54 32.07
N ARG A 4 1.25 -3.50 32.27
CA ARG A 4 1.41 -2.39 31.30
C ARG A 4 2.03 -2.85 29.97
N LYS A 5 2.93 -3.84 29.98
CA LYS A 5 3.48 -4.43 28.74
C LYS A 5 2.47 -5.32 28.00
N ARG A 6 1.63 -6.09 28.71
CA ARG A 6 0.59 -6.94 28.08
C ARG A 6 -0.53 -6.11 27.43
N ARG A 7 -0.87 -4.94 27.99
CA ARG A 7 -1.94 -4.08 27.43
C ARG A 7 -1.54 -3.36 26.13
N LYS A 8 -0.27 -3.01 25.96
CA LYS A 8 0.24 -2.33 24.75
C LYS A 8 0.02 -3.11 23.44
N TYR A 9 0.02 -4.44 23.52
CA TYR A 9 -0.23 -5.33 22.39
C TYR A 9 -1.71 -5.64 22.17
N LEU A 10 -2.61 -5.21 23.08
CA LEU A 10 -4.04 -5.52 23.00
C LEU A 10 -4.83 -4.53 22.13
N GLU A 11 -4.29 -3.32 21.93
CA GLU A 11 -5.01 -2.19 21.31
C GLU A 11 -4.30 -1.61 20.06
N SER A 12 -3.07 -2.05 19.78
CA SER A 12 -2.32 -1.61 18.61
C SER A 12 -1.73 -2.80 17.85
N GLY A 13 -1.88 -2.76 16.53
CA GLY A 13 -1.41 -3.79 15.60
C GLY A 13 -0.55 -3.18 14.50
N ARG A 14 0.56 -3.85 14.17
CA ARG A 14 1.40 -3.51 13.01
C ARG A 14 1.51 -4.71 12.09
N GLN A 15 1.31 -4.48 10.80
CA GLN A 15 1.58 -5.44 9.74
C GLN A 15 2.64 -4.90 8.81
N GLN A 16 3.63 -5.74 8.48
CA GLN A 16 4.78 -5.36 7.66
C GLN A 16 4.77 -6.09 6.32
N PHE A 17 5.00 -5.33 5.26
CA PHE A 17 4.94 -5.79 3.88
C PHE A 17 6.24 -5.48 3.12
N VAL A 18 6.45 -6.14 2.00
CA VAL A 18 7.59 -5.95 1.09
C VAL A 18 7.15 -5.53 -0.31
N GLY A 19 5.88 -5.76 -0.68
CA GLY A 19 5.34 -5.44 -2.01
C GLY A 19 5.65 -6.50 -3.06
N GLU A 20 5.51 -6.15 -4.34
CA GLU A 20 5.66 -7.07 -5.46
C GLU A 20 7.09 -7.63 -5.58
N VAL A 21 7.24 -8.95 -5.51
CA VAL A 21 8.54 -9.62 -5.54
C VAL A 21 9.04 -9.70 -6.98
N ARG A 22 10.24 -9.18 -7.23
CA ARG A 22 10.91 -9.25 -8.53
C ARG A 22 11.92 -10.39 -8.58
N PHE A 23 12.66 -10.60 -7.49
CA PHE A 23 13.63 -11.68 -7.37
C PHE A 23 13.41 -12.38 -6.04
N ALA A 24 13.35 -13.72 -6.05
CA ALA A 24 13.31 -14.52 -4.85
C ALA A 24 14.33 -15.65 -4.96
N LEU A 25 15.22 -15.74 -3.97
CA LEU A 25 16.25 -16.75 -3.90
C LEU A 25 16.22 -17.42 -2.54
N PHE A 26 16.29 -18.75 -2.55
CA PHE A 26 16.41 -19.52 -1.32
C PHE A 26 17.86 -19.58 -0.88
N ASP A 27 18.08 -19.42 0.42
CA ASP A 27 19.41 -19.62 1.00
C ASP A 27 19.79 -21.11 0.90
N SER A 28 20.78 -21.40 0.05
CA SER A 28 21.29 -22.74 -0.24
C SER A 28 22.50 -23.13 0.62
N HIS A 29 23.00 -22.23 1.49
CA HIS A 29 24.19 -22.49 2.30
C HIS A 29 24.00 -23.67 3.27
N SER A 30 22.76 -23.92 3.70
CA SER A 30 22.40 -25.11 4.46
C SER A 30 21.02 -25.61 4.05
N GLN A 31 20.87 -26.92 3.86
CA GLN A 31 19.55 -27.54 3.63
C GLN A 31 18.55 -27.28 4.78
N ALA A 32 19.05 -26.93 5.96
CA ALA A 32 18.24 -26.55 7.12
C ALA A 32 17.90 -25.05 7.17
N SER A 33 18.44 -24.23 6.26
CA SER A 33 18.17 -22.79 6.24
C SER A 33 16.68 -22.55 6.02
N LYS A 34 16.18 -21.57 6.78
CA LYS A 34 14.77 -21.17 6.78
C LYS A 34 14.59 -19.80 6.14
N LYS A 35 15.59 -19.34 5.38
CA LYS A 35 15.64 -17.98 4.86
C LYS A 35 15.27 -17.97 3.39
N LEU A 36 14.44 -17.01 3.04
CA LEU A 36 14.08 -16.67 1.68
C LEU A 36 14.47 -15.21 1.48
N LEU A 37 15.43 -14.95 0.61
CA LEU A 37 15.83 -13.60 0.24
C LEU A 37 14.89 -13.12 -0.87
N VAL A 38 14.33 -11.92 -0.69
CA VAL A 38 13.45 -11.30 -1.67
C VAL A 38 13.91 -9.87 -1.96
N ALA A 39 13.89 -9.52 -3.24
CA ALA A 39 14.01 -8.15 -3.72
C ALA A 39 12.71 -7.76 -4.45
N THR A 40 12.17 -6.59 -4.11
CA THR A 40 10.84 -6.17 -4.58
C THR A 40 10.89 -4.90 -5.42
N GLU A 41 9.83 -4.67 -6.22
CA GLU A 41 9.68 -3.46 -7.04
C GLU A 41 9.57 -2.18 -6.21
N LYS A 42 9.22 -2.30 -4.93
CA LYS A 42 9.19 -1.17 -4.00
C LYS A 42 10.57 -0.81 -3.44
N ASN A 43 11.67 -1.29 -4.04
CA ASN A 43 13.05 -1.00 -3.64
C ASN A 43 13.33 -1.52 -2.23
N ILE A 44 12.97 -2.77 -1.98
CA ILE A 44 13.12 -3.42 -0.67
C ILE A 44 13.89 -4.72 -0.86
N PHE A 45 14.89 -4.92 -0.02
CA PHE A 45 15.62 -6.16 0.10
C PHE A 45 15.34 -6.76 1.49
N ALA A 46 14.85 -7.99 1.55
CA ALA A 46 14.38 -8.59 2.80
C ALA A 46 14.69 -10.08 2.89
N SER A 47 14.71 -10.59 4.12
CA SER A 47 14.73 -12.02 4.40
C SER A 47 13.44 -12.45 5.10
N ILE A 48 12.72 -13.38 4.48
CA ILE A 48 11.48 -13.96 4.97
C ILE A 48 11.77 -15.35 5.55
N ASN A 49 11.14 -15.66 6.67
CA ASN A 49 11.16 -16.98 7.28
C ASN A 49 10.27 -17.94 6.49
N SER A 50 10.85 -18.97 5.89
CA SER A 50 10.13 -19.95 5.08
C SER A 50 9.10 -20.78 5.86
N ARG A 51 9.18 -20.82 7.20
CA ARG A 51 8.21 -21.55 8.04
C ARG A 51 7.01 -20.73 8.48
N THR A 52 7.20 -19.44 8.77
CA THR A 52 6.14 -18.58 9.34
C THR A 52 5.67 -17.50 8.40
N GLY A 53 6.47 -17.17 7.38
CA GLY A 53 6.25 -16.01 6.52
C GLY A 53 6.64 -14.68 7.19
N GLU A 54 7.19 -14.67 8.40
CA GLU A 54 7.61 -13.44 9.07
C GLU A 54 8.94 -12.91 8.53
N LEU A 55 9.19 -11.61 8.68
CA LEU A 55 10.45 -10.99 8.29
C LEU A 55 11.52 -11.21 9.38
N PHE A 56 12.70 -11.70 8.99
CA PHE A 56 13.88 -11.67 9.85
C PHE A 56 14.48 -10.26 9.90
N TRP A 57 14.68 -9.69 8.72
CA TRP A 57 15.18 -8.34 8.52
C TRP A 57 14.68 -7.80 7.18
N ARG A 58 14.66 -6.47 7.05
CA ARG A 58 14.21 -5.76 5.86
C ARG A 58 14.95 -4.43 5.74
N HIS A 59 15.49 -4.18 4.55
CA HIS A 59 16.11 -2.92 4.16
C HIS A 59 15.24 -2.22 3.13
N VAL A 60 14.84 -1.00 3.44
CA VAL A 60 13.96 -0.18 2.60
C VAL A 60 14.79 0.97 2.05
N ASP A 61 15.07 0.96 0.75
CA ASP A 61 15.87 2.02 0.12
C ASP A 61 14.99 3.24 -0.24
N LYS A 62 15.53 4.22 -0.96
CA LYS A 62 14.77 5.37 -1.46
C LYS A 62 13.66 4.92 -2.44
N PRO A 63 12.48 5.56 -2.42
CA PRO A 63 11.49 5.38 -3.47
C PRO A 63 11.99 6.02 -4.79
N GLY A 64 11.64 5.41 -5.92
CA GLY A 64 11.99 5.91 -7.26
C GLY A 64 13.15 5.17 -7.93
N PRO A 65 13.66 5.67 -9.07
CA PRO A 65 14.65 4.97 -9.87
C PRO A 65 16.02 4.86 -9.18
N GLU A 66 16.37 5.78 -8.28
CA GLU A 66 17.66 5.76 -7.55
C GLU A 66 17.82 4.53 -6.66
N GLY A 67 16.73 4.03 -6.08
CA GLY A 67 16.73 2.85 -5.22
C GLY A 67 16.31 1.56 -5.92
N HIS A 68 16.09 1.61 -7.25
CA HIS A 68 15.59 0.46 -7.99
C HIS A 68 16.59 -0.70 -7.97
N ILE A 69 16.13 -1.89 -7.60
CA ILE A 69 16.96 -3.09 -7.56
C ILE A 69 16.97 -3.72 -8.95
N ASP A 70 18.11 -3.64 -9.62
CA ASP A 70 18.28 -4.09 -11.00
C ASP A 70 18.53 -5.61 -11.06
N THR A 71 19.36 -6.13 -10.14
CA THR A 71 19.62 -7.57 -10.02
C THR A 71 19.92 -7.98 -8.58
N LEU A 72 19.68 -9.26 -8.28
CA LEU A 72 20.01 -9.93 -7.03
C LEU A 72 20.77 -11.22 -7.34
N LEU A 73 21.98 -11.33 -6.82
CA LEU A 73 22.83 -12.51 -6.94
C LEU A 73 23.17 -13.03 -5.53
N VAL A 74 23.12 -14.34 -5.32
CA VAL A 74 23.43 -14.94 -4.01
C VAL A 74 24.43 -16.08 -4.18
N HIS A 75 25.51 -16.04 -3.41
CA HIS A 75 26.49 -17.12 -3.34
C HIS A 75 26.92 -17.34 -1.89
N GLY A 76 26.71 -18.55 -1.38
CA GLY A 76 26.96 -18.86 0.03
C GLY A 76 26.14 -17.95 0.96
N GLN A 77 26.82 -17.17 1.79
CA GLN A 77 26.18 -16.24 2.73
C GLN A 77 26.07 -14.80 2.18
N ASP A 78 26.73 -14.52 1.07
CA ASP A 78 26.82 -13.19 0.47
C ASP A 78 25.71 -12.97 -0.56
N ALA A 79 24.94 -11.90 -0.36
CA ALA A 79 23.90 -11.45 -1.29
C ALA A 79 24.33 -10.13 -1.92
N VAL A 80 24.66 -10.17 -3.21
CA VAL A 80 25.07 -9.00 -3.99
C VAL A 80 23.86 -8.40 -4.69
N VAL A 81 23.67 -7.10 -4.51
CA VAL A 81 22.55 -6.33 -5.07
C VAL A 81 23.10 -5.15 -5.86
N VAL A 82 22.62 -4.99 -7.08
CA VAL A 82 22.90 -3.82 -7.91
C VAL A 82 21.70 -2.88 -7.85
N VAL A 83 21.95 -1.60 -7.56
CA VAL A 83 20.91 -0.60 -7.29
C VAL A 83 21.12 0.66 -8.14
N GLY A 84 20.00 1.24 -8.58
CA GLY A 84 19.95 2.58 -9.14
C GLY A 84 20.42 2.66 -10.59
N ASN A 85 20.02 1.70 -11.42
CA ASN A 85 20.51 1.52 -12.79
C ASN A 85 22.03 1.31 -12.83
N GLY A 86 22.55 0.46 -11.93
CA GLY A 86 23.98 0.13 -11.87
C GLY A 86 24.87 1.19 -11.23
N ARG A 87 24.32 2.11 -10.43
CA ARG A 87 25.10 3.14 -9.74
C ARG A 87 25.77 2.60 -8.47
N LEU A 88 25.12 1.70 -7.75
CA LEU A 88 25.61 1.15 -6.49
C LEU A 88 25.69 -0.37 -6.57
N LEU A 89 26.78 -0.93 -6.07
CA LEU A 89 26.98 -2.36 -5.86
C LEU A 89 27.11 -2.60 -4.35
N ARG A 90 26.20 -3.41 -3.79
CA ARG A 90 26.18 -3.71 -2.35
C ARG A 90 26.28 -5.21 -2.12
N CYS A 91 27.07 -5.61 -1.14
CA CYS A 91 27.08 -6.97 -0.63
C CYS A 91 26.52 -7.00 0.78
N TRP A 92 25.50 -7.83 0.97
CA TRP A 92 24.82 -8.04 2.24
C TRP A 92 25.12 -9.41 2.78
N GLU A 93 25.27 -9.50 4.10
CA GLU A 93 25.28 -10.77 4.79
C GLU A 93 23.84 -11.27 4.94
N SER A 94 23.54 -12.42 4.32
CA SER A 94 22.19 -13.01 4.33
C SER A 94 21.68 -13.38 5.73
N THR A 95 22.58 -13.58 6.70
CA THR A 95 22.24 -14.09 8.03
C THR A 95 21.67 -13.02 8.95
N ILE A 96 22.41 -11.94 9.15
CA ILE A 96 22.06 -10.81 10.03
C ILE A 96 21.33 -9.72 9.24
N GLY A 97 21.55 -9.67 7.92
CA GLY A 97 21.17 -8.51 7.10
C GLY A 97 22.15 -7.35 7.30
N GLY A 98 23.39 -7.62 7.71
CA GLY A 98 24.45 -6.61 7.76
C GLY A 98 24.91 -6.23 6.35
N LEU A 99 25.37 -4.99 6.17
CA LEU A 99 26.06 -4.60 4.95
C LEU A 99 27.55 -4.94 5.12
N ASN A 100 28.10 -5.78 4.24
CA ASN A 100 29.52 -6.12 4.24
C ASN A 100 30.34 -4.99 3.62
N TRP A 101 29.92 -4.54 2.42
CA TRP A 101 30.55 -3.44 1.70
C TRP A 101 29.59 -2.82 0.68
N GLU A 102 29.88 -1.57 0.29
CA GLU A 102 29.17 -0.82 -0.73
C GLU A 102 30.19 -0.06 -1.60
N THR A 103 30.05 -0.20 -2.91
CA THR A 103 30.90 0.46 -3.91
C THR A 103 30.05 1.27 -4.88
N VAL A 104 30.48 2.50 -5.16
CA VAL A 104 29.88 3.34 -6.20
C VAL A 104 30.51 2.98 -7.54
N LEU A 105 29.69 2.63 -8.50
CA LEU A 105 30.12 2.32 -9.86
C LEU A 105 29.99 3.56 -10.75
N ASP A 106 30.71 3.55 -11.89
CA ASP A 106 30.71 4.67 -12.84
C ASP A 106 29.33 4.99 -13.43
N THR A 107 29.17 6.17 -14.03
CA THR A 107 27.89 6.50 -14.69
C THR A 107 27.68 5.64 -15.94
N GLY A 108 26.50 5.05 -16.09
CA GLY A 108 26.13 4.29 -17.28
C GLY A 108 24.90 3.42 -17.03
N SER A 109 24.18 3.04 -18.08
CA SER A 109 23.01 2.16 -17.95
C SER A 109 23.44 0.73 -17.67
N PHE A 110 22.89 0.13 -16.62
CA PHE A 110 23.08 -1.27 -16.28
C PHE A 110 22.49 -2.18 -17.37
N GLN A 111 23.15 -3.31 -17.63
CA GLN A 111 22.70 -4.33 -18.57
C GLN A 111 22.60 -5.70 -17.89
N SER A 112 23.69 -6.16 -17.27
CA SER A 112 23.73 -7.46 -16.60
C SER A 112 24.83 -7.50 -15.55
N ALA A 113 24.70 -8.41 -14.57
CA ALA A 113 25.78 -8.75 -13.66
C ALA A 113 25.74 -10.24 -13.32
N VAL A 114 26.92 -10.84 -13.22
CA VAL A 114 27.09 -12.29 -13.02
C VAL A 114 28.29 -12.53 -12.10
N PHE A 115 28.22 -13.60 -11.30
CA PHE A 115 29.36 -14.08 -10.52
C PHE A 115 30.39 -14.75 -11.43
N VAL A 116 31.66 -14.47 -11.19
CA VAL A 116 32.78 -15.04 -11.96
C VAL A 116 33.59 -15.97 -11.05
N GLY A 117 33.63 -17.23 -11.46
CA GLY A 117 34.40 -18.30 -10.81
C GLY A 117 35.78 -18.47 -11.45
N VAL A 118 36.80 -18.71 -10.62
CA VAL A 118 38.17 -19.01 -11.05
C VAL A 118 38.69 -20.16 -10.19
N HIS A 119 39.10 -21.26 -10.82
CA HIS A 119 39.52 -22.50 -10.16
C HIS A 119 38.46 -23.03 -9.16
N ASP A 120 37.21 -23.13 -9.62
CA ASP A 120 36.06 -23.63 -8.84
C ASP A 120 35.63 -22.75 -7.64
N VAL A 121 36.24 -21.58 -7.48
CA VAL A 121 35.89 -20.61 -6.41
C VAL A 121 35.33 -19.34 -7.03
N VAL A 122 34.17 -18.89 -6.56
CA VAL A 122 33.61 -17.59 -6.93
C VAL A 122 34.39 -16.49 -6.21
N LYS A 123 35.13 -15.69 -6.97
CA LYS A 123 36.01 -14.64 -6.43
C LYS A 123 35.58 -13.23 -6.82
N TYR A 124 34.93 -13.09 -7.98
CA TYR A 124 34.64 -11.79 -8.58
C TYR A 124 33.18 -11.64 -8.98
N VAL A 125 32.77 -10.39 -9.14
CA VAL A 125 31.47 -9.99 -9.69
C VAL A 125 31.75 -9.14 -10.92
N ALA A 126 31.27 -9.60 -12.09
CA ALA A 126 31.31 -8.81 -13.31
C ALA A 126 30.03 -7.99 -13.43
N VAL A 127 30.16 -6.69 -13.68
CA VAL A 127 29.04 -5.78 -13.93
C VAL A 127 29.22 -5.17 -15.31
N LEU A 128 28.24 -5.41 -16.18
CA LEU A 128 28.18 -4.88 -17.53
C LEU A 128 27.26 -3.66 -17.58
N LYS A 129 27.80 -2.59 -18.14
CA LYS A 129 27.08 -1.39 -18.51
C LYS A 129 27.11 -1.23 -20.02
N LYS A 130 26.32 -0.29 -20.52
CA LYS A 130 26.23 -0.01 -21.97
C LYS A 130 27.60 0.25 -22.62
N SER A 131 28.51 0.97 -21.96
CA SER A 131 29.78 1.42 -22.54
C SER A 131 31.03 0.75 -21.96
N ALA A 132 30.91 0.07 -20.82
CA ALA A 132 32.06 -0.47 -20.11
C ALA A 132 31.67 -1.74 -19.33
N VAL A 133 32.66 -2.60 -19.11
CA VAL A 133 32.58 -3.74 -18.21
C VAL A 133 33.52 -3.53 -17.03
N SER A 134 33.07 -3.92 -15.85
CA SER A 134 33.83 -3.78 -14.61
C SER A 134 33.88 -5.10 -13.85
N LEU A 135 35.04 -5.42 -13.28
CA LEU A 135 35.22 -6.62 -12.46
C LEU A 135 35.59 -6.22 -11.03
N HIS A 136 34.83 -6.70 -10.05
CA HIS A 136 35.00 -6.36 -8.64
C HIS A 136 35.26 -7.60 -7.79
N TYR A 137 36.06 -7.47 -6.73
CA TYR A 137 36.27 -8.54 -5.76
C TYR A 137 35.02 -8.77 -4.91
N LEU A 138 34.58 -10.02 -4.74
CA LEU A 138 33.40 -10.35 -3.94
C LEU A 138 33.61 -10.06 -2.43
N SER A 139 34.84 -10.18 -1.93
CA SER A 139 35.13 -10.06 -0.50
C SER A 139 35.09 -8.63 0.04
N ASN A 140 35.50 -7.64 -0.76
CA ASN A 140 35.64 -6.25 -0.32
C ASN A 140 34.99 -5.22 -1.27
N GLY A 141 34.51 -5.65 -2.43
CA GLY A 141 33.88 -4.76 -3.42
C GLY A 141 34.84 -3.84 -4.15
N HIS A 142 36.15 -3.97 -3.96
CA HIS A 142 37.11 -3.16 -4.70
C HIS A 142 37.11 -3.56 -6.18
N GLN A 143 37.23 -2.55 -7.03
CA GLN A 143 37.40 -2.72 -8.46
C GLN A 143 38.78 -3.33 -8.74
N LYS A 144 38.81 -4.44 -9.48
CA LYS A 144 40.03 -5.04 -10.00
C LYS A 144 40.48 -4.31 -11.26
N TRP A 145 39.58 -4.21 -12.24
CA TRP A 145 39.78 -3.50 -13.50
C TRP A 145 38.43 -3.05 -14.07
N VAL A 146 38.48 -2.07 -14.96
CA VAL A 146 37.36 -1.57 -15.77
C VAL A 146 37.88 -1.35 -17.18
N GLU A 147 37.15 -1.86 -18.15
CA GLU A 147 37.50 -1.73 -19.56
C GLU A 147 36.32 -1.21 -20.37
N ASN A 148 36.64 -0.35 -21.36
CA ASN A 148 35.64 0.18 -22.28
C ASN A 148 35.30 -0.87 -23.35
N LEU A 149 34.03 -0.96 -23.69
CA LEU A 149 33.56 -1.91 -24.69
C LEU A 149 33.84 -1.37 -26.10
N PRO A 150 34.34 -2.20 -27.02
CA PRO A 150 34.60 -1.78 -28.40
C PRO A 150 33.29 -1.48 -29.12
N ASP A 151 33.27 -0.42 -29.94
CA ASP A 151 32.12 -0.01 -30.74
C ASP A 151 30.81 0.18 -29.94
N SER A 152 30.90 0.63 -28.69
CA SER A 152 29.75 0.78 -27.77
C SER A 152 28.65 1.76 -28.23
N ASP A 153 28.94 2.60 -29.23
CA ASP A 153 27.94 3.48 -29.85
C ASP A 153 26.99 2.72 -30.78
N THR A 154 27.46 1.66 -31.44
CA THR A 154 26.69 0.87 -32.41
C THR A 154 26.25 -0.47 -31.83
N VAL A 155 27.12 -1.13 -31.08
CA VAL A 155 26.89 -2.46 -30.50
C VAL A 155 26.18 -2.33 -29.15
N GLN A 156 25.02 -2.98 -29.02
CA GLN A 156 24.29 -3.05 -27.76
C GLN A 156 24.74 -4.28 -26.97
N TYR A 157 25.68 -4.10 -26.06
CA TYR A 157 26.10 -5.16 -25.12
C TYR A 157 25.03 -5.43 -24.07
N GLN A 158 24.63 -6.69 -23.92
CA GLN A 158 23.44 -7.07 -23.14
C GLN A 158 23.67 -8.24 -22.18
N MET A 159 24.61 -9.15 -22.48
CA MET A 159 24.85 -10.36 -21.69
C MET A 159 26.32 -10.52 -21.31
N VAL A 160 26.54 -11.08 -20.11
CA VAL A 160 27.85 -11.49 -19.60
C VAL A 160 27.78 -12.97 -19.26
N TYR A 161 28.81 -13.72 -19.63
CA TYR A 161 28.91 -15.13 -19.34
C TYR A 161 30.31 -15.50 -18.84
N SER A 162 30.35 -16.35 -17.82
CA SER A 162 31.57 -16.97 -17.31
C SER A 162 31.32 -18.46 -17.13
N GLY A 163 32.15 -19.28 -17.78
CA GLY A 163 32.11 -20.75 -17.68
C GLY A 163 32.97 -21.34 -16.56
N GLY A 164 33.64 -20.50 -15.76
CA GLY A 164 34.52 -20.91 -14.65
C GLY A 164 35.97 -21.28 -15.05
N ASN A 165 36.24 -21.45 -16.34
CA ASN A 165 37.53 -21.88 -16.91
C ASN A 165 38.29 -20.75 -17.64
N GLY A 166 38.39 -19.55 -17.05
CA GLY A 166 39.43 -18.58 -17.43
C GLY A 166 38.97 -17.26 -18.08
N PRO A 167 38.22 -17.25 -19.20
CA PRO A 167 37.82 -16.00 -19.84
C PRO A 167 36.38 -15.57 -19.50
N LEU A 168 36.16 -14.26 -19.53
CA LEU A 168 34.85 -13.63 -19.41
C LEU A 168 34.33 -13.28 -20.81
N TYR A 169 33.15 -13.78 -21.17
CA TYR A 169 32.52 -13.48 -22.46
C TYR A 169 31.48 -12.39 -22.31
N ILE A 170 31.56 -11.39 -23.18
CA ILE A 170 30.58 -10.31 -23.29
C ILE A 170 29.94 -10.39 -24.66
N LEU A 171 28.61 -10.40 -24.67
CA LEU A 171 27.81 -10.52 -25.88
C LEU A 171 27.05 -9.22 -26.13
N GLY A 172 27.19 -8.70 -27.34
CA GLY A 172 26.45 -7.56 -27.84
C GLY A 172 25.79 -7.86 -29.17
N VAL A 173 24.78 -7.06 -29.51
CA VAL A 173 24.04 -7.19 -30.75
C VAL A 173 23.91 -5.84 -31.43
N VAL A 174 24.11 -5.82 -32.74
CA VAL A 174 23.62 -4.75 -33.60
C VAL A 174 22.28 -5.23 -34.15
N PRO A 175 21.15 -4.62 -33.75
CA PRO A 175 19.82 -5.13 -34.09
C PRO A 175 19.67 -5.37 -35.58
N ASN A 176 19.19 -6.57 -35.94
CA ASN A 176 18.96 -7.02 -37.32
C ASN A 176 20.22 -7.04 -38.20
N SER A 177 21.41 -7.17 -37.63
CA SER A 177 22.67 -7.25 -38.38
C SER A 177 23.54 -8.42 -37.92
N HIS A 178 24.25 -8.28 -36.81
CA HIS A 178 25.22 -9.25 -36.32
C HIS A 178 25.35 -9.22 -34.80
N ILE A 179 25.83 -10.32 -34.23
CA ILE A 179 26.18 -10.47 -32.82
C ILE A 179 27.69 -10.29 -32.69
N VAL A 180 28.12 -9.50 -31.72
CA VAL A 180 29.52 -9.29 -31.37
C VAL A 180 29.82 -10.03 -30.07
N ILE A 181 30.84 -10.87 -30.09
CA ILE A 181 31.33 -11.62 -28.93
C ILE A 181 32.73 -11.10 -28.63
N VAL A 182 32.93 -10.64 -27.40
CA VAL A 182 34.23 -10.16 -26.91
C VAL A 182 34.66 -11.01 -25.73
N GLU A 183 35.86 -11.55 -25.81
CA GLU A 183 36.47 -12.38 -24.77
C GLU A 183 37.50 -11.57 -24.00
N TYR A 184 37.33 -11.49 -22.68
CA TYR A 184 38.21 -10.75 -21.77
C TYR A 184 38.98 -11.70 -20.86
N ASN A 185 40.26 -11.41 -20.64
CA ASN A 185 41.06 -12.07 -19.62
C ASN A 185 40.63 -11.58 -18.22
N ILE A 186 40.32 -12.49 -17.30
CA ILE A 186 39.89 -12.17 -15.93
C ILE A 186 41.04 -11.52 -15.12
N GLU A 187 42.30 -11.83 -15.43
CA GLU A 187 43.44 -11.29 -14.67
C GLU A 187 43.72 -9.83 -15.01
N ASP A 188 43.92 -9.53 -16.29
CA ASP A 188 44.43 -8.22 -16.72
C ASP A 188 43.37 -7.33 -17.40
N GLY A 189 42.20 -7.88 -17.74
CA GLY A 189 41.14 -7.15 -18.46
C GLY A 189 41.42 -7.00 -19.97
N GLU A 190 42.51 -7.55 -20.49
CA GLU A 190 42.80 -7.46 -21.93
C GLU A 190 41.79 -8.26 -22.78
N ILE A 191 41.46 -7.71 -23.95
CA ILE A 191 40.62 -8.38 -24.95
C ILE A 191 41.46 -9.45 -25.63
N MET A 192 41.08 -10.72 -25.43
CA MET A 192 41.73 -11.88 -26.02
C MET A 192 41.28 -12.08 -27.47
N THR A 193 39.96 -12.11 -27.68
CA THR A 193 39.36 -12.31 -29.00
C THR A 193 38.11 -11.45 -29.16
N GLN A 194 37.87 -10.99 -30.39
CA GLN A 194 36.64 -10.32 -30.79
C GLN A 194 36.13 -11.00 -32.06
N LYS A 195 34.89 -11.48 -32.03
CA LYS A 195 34.24 -12.18 -33.14
C LYS A 195 32.91 -11.50 -33.46
N SER A 196 32.60 -11.36 -34.74
CA SER A 196 31.29 -10.91 -35.23
C SER A 196 30.63 -12.02 -36.02
N VAL A 197 29.38 -12.36 -35.68
CA VAL A 197 28.60 -13.42 -36.32
C VAL A 197 27.33 -12.82 -36.92
N ASP A 198 27.12 -13.02 -38.22
CA ASP A 198 25.93 -12.52 -38.91
C ASP A 198 24.65 -13.12 -38.30
N ALA A 199 23.75 -12.25 -37.86
CA ALA A 199 22.52 -12.60 -37.15
C ALA A 199 21.41 -11.57 -37.44
N PRO A 200 20.93 -11.46 -38.69
CA PRO A 200 19.92 -10.49 -39.08
C PRO A 200 18.54 -10.76 -38.45
N TRP A 201 18.36 -11.94 -37.87
CA TRP A 201 17.15 -12.41 -37.21
C TRP A 201 17.06 -12.01 -35.72
N VAL A 202 18.14 -11.49 -35.11
CA VAL A 202 18.12 -11.05 -33.69
C VAL A 202 17.95 -9.55 -33.58
N SER A 203 16.97 -9.15 -32.76
CA SER A 203 16.80 -7.75 -32.33
C SER A 203 17.38 -7.49 -30.93
N SER A 204 17.25 -8.44 -29.99
CA SER A 204 17.72 -8.32 -28.60
C SER A 204 18.10 -9.68 -28.02
N LEU A 205 19.30 -9.79 -27.45
CA LEU A 205 19.82 -11.02 -26.85
C LEU A 205 19.12 -11.37 -25.53
N GLN A 206 18.79 -10.38 -24.70
CA GLN A 206 18.17 -10.62 -23.39
C GLN A 206 16.78 -11.27 -23.47
N SER A 207 16.01 -10.98 -24.51
CA SER A 207 14.65 -11.51 -24.67
C SER A 207 14.61 -12.89 -25.31
N SER A 208 15.56 -13.18 -26.21
CA SER A 208 15.48 -14.32 -27.12
C SER A 208 16.61 -15.34 -26.97
N CYS A 209 17.64 -15.07 -26.16
CA CYS A 209 18.82 -15.92 -26.05
C CYS A 209 19.16 -16.30 -24.60
N VAL A 210 19.71 -17.49 -24.43
CA VAL A 210 20.24 -17.99 -23.16
C VAL A 210 21.54 -18.77 -23.38
N MET A 211 22.35 -18.88 -22.33
CA MET A 211 23.55 -19.73 -22.34
C MET A 211 23.20 -21.14 -21.88
N VAL A 212 23.68 -22.15 -22.61
CA VAL A 212 23.39 -23.59 -22.41
C VAL A 212 24.68 -24.40 -22.56
N GLY A 213 24.83 -25.45 -21.77
CA GLY A 213 25.99 -26.36 -21.85
C GLY A 213 27.35 -25.65 -21.72
N PRO A 214 28.41 -26.17 -22.37
CA PRO A 214 29.76 -25.59 -22.30
C PRO A 214 29.88 -24.33 -23.18
N GLY A 215 29.21 -23.26 -22.79
CA GLY A 215 29.33 -21.95 -23.44
C GLY A 215 28.71 -21.88 -24.83
N ILE A 216 27.52 -22.47 -25.03
CA ILE A 216 26.76 -22.37 -26.28
C ILE A 216 25.65 -21.33 -26.08
N LEU A 217 25.64 -20.30 -26.93
CA LEU A 217 24.56 -19.34 -27.01
C LEU A 217 23.42 -19.97 -27.82
N LEU A 218 22.25 -20.09 -27.21
CA LEU A 218 21.05 -20.61 -27.85
C LEU A 218 20.02 -19.49 -27.94
N CYS A 219 19.58 -19.19 -29.16
CA CYS A 219 18.61 -18.14 -29.43
C CYS A 219 17.42 -18.70 -30.19
N VAL A 220 16.23 -18.13 -29.97
CA VAL A 220 15.02 -18.48 -30.70
C VAL A 220 14.50 -17.28 -31.47
N ASP A 221 14.04 -17.51 -32.69
CA ASP A 221 13.39 -16.50 -33.51
C ASP A 221 11.99 -16.95 -33.93
N SER A 222 11.02 -16.06 -33.75
CA SER A 222 9.64 -16.26 -34.16
C SER A 222 9.44 -16.15 -35.67
N SER A 223 10.25 -15.35 -36.37
CA SER A 223 10.05 -15.08 -37.80
C SER A 223 10.47 -16.27 -38.67
N THR A 224 11.56 -16.92 -38.29
CA THR A 224 12.10 -18.11 -38.97
C THR A 224 11.68 -19.42 -38.32
N GLU A 225 10.91 -19.39 -37.23
CA GLU A 225 10.47 -20.56 -36.44
C GLU A 225 11.62 -21.55 -36.18
N SER A 226 12.78 -21.03 -35.78
CA SER A 226 14.00 -21.83 -35.64
C SER A 226 14.81 -21.43 -34.42
N ILE A 227 15.55 -22.41 -33.91
CA ILE A 227 16.53 -22.23 -32.84
C ILE A 227 17.90 -22.10 -33.50
N TYR A 228 18.63 -21.07 -33.13
CA TYR A 228 20.01 -20.86 -33.54
C TYR A 228 20.94 -21.21 -32.40
N THR A 229 21.97 -21.99 -32.70
CA THR A 229 23.02 -22.36 -31.75
C THR A 229 24.36 -21.77 -32.19
N LEU A 230 25.10 -21.21 -31.24
CA LEU A 230 26.40 -20.59 -31.47
C LEU A 230 27.37 -20.95 -30.34
N PRO A 231 28.31 -21.88 -30.56
CA PRO A 231 29.37 -22.17 -29.59
C PRO A 231 30.34 -21.00 -29.48
N LEU A 232 30.58 -20.49 -28.27
CA LEU A 232 31.49 -19.36 -28.06
C LEU A 232 32.97 -19.78 -28.10
N GLN A 233 33.27 -21.02 -27.70
CA GLN A 233 34.63 -21.53 -27.52
C GLN A 233 35.29 -22.05 -28.82
N SER A 234 34.53 -22.27 -29.90
CA SER A 234 35.12 -22.78 -31.15
C SER A 234 35.72 -21.63 -31.97
N GLU A 235 36.94 -21.83 -32.49
CA GLU A 235 37.59 -20.88 -33.40
C GLU A 235 37.06 -21.01 -34.85
N ASP A 236 36.52 -22.18 -35.23
CA ASP A 236 36.23 -22.52 -36.62
C ASP A 236 34.80 -22.21 -37.12
N GLN A 237 33.86 -21.82 -36.25
CA GLN A 237 32.46 -21.62 -36.63
C GLN A 237 32.06 -20.14 -36.63
N SER A 238 32.17 -19.50 -37.79
CA SER A 238 31.72 -18.12 -38.04
C SER A 238 30.23 -18.00 -38.40
N LYS A 239 29.47 -19.10 -38.36
CA LYS A 239 28.04 -19.13 -38.69
C LYS A 239 27.24 -19.82 -37.59
N ALA A 240 26.15 -19.19 -37.17
CA ALA A 240 25.17 -19.82 -36.28
C ALA A 240 24.49 -21.00 -37.00
N THR A 241 24.38 -22.12 -36.31
CA THR A 241 23.68 -23.31 -36.83
C THR A 241 22.18 -23.17 -36.59
N GLN A 242 21.41 -23.18 -37.69
CA GLN A 242 19.95 -23.08 -37.64
C GLN A 242 19.32 -24.46 -37.50
N ILE A 243 18.43 -24.61 -36.53
CA ILE A 243 17.67 -25.83 -36.26
C ILE A 243 16.17 -25.48 -36.34
N PRO A 244 15.47 -25.85 -37.42
CA PRO A 244 14.05 -25.53 -37.57
C PRO A 244 13.21 -26.26 -36.51
N LEU A 245 12.27 -25.57 -35.86
CA LEU A 245 11.40 -26.16 -34.82
C LEU A 245 10.55 -27.32 -35.35
N GLN A 246 10.21 -27.28 -36.65
CA GLN A 246 9.52 -28.36 -37.36
C GLN A 246 10.27 -29.70 -37.30
N THR A 247 11.61 -29.67 -37.30
CA THR A 247 12.42 -30.90 -37.19
C THR A 247 12.33 -31.55 -35.81
N VAL A 248 11.99 -30.76 -34.78
CA VAL A 248 11.78 -31.19 -33.40
C VAL A 248 10.31 -31.57 -33.16
N GLY A 249 9.41 -31.29 -34.11
CA GLY A 249 7.97 -31.58 -34.02
C GLY A 249 7.20 -30.56 -33.18
N ILE A 250 7.62 -29.29 -33.20
CA ILE A 250 7.10 -28.24 -32.32
C ILE A 250 6.63 -27.04 -33.16
N GLU A 251 5.48 -26.45 -32.80
CA GLU A 251 4.92 -25.26 -33.43
C GLU A 251 4.74 -24.12 -32.41
N VAL A 252 4.97 -22.88 -32.85
CA VAL A 252 4.80 -21.67 -32.02
C VAL A 252 3.37 -21.15 -32.17
N ALA A 253 2.75 -20.69 -31.08
CA ALA A 253 1.44 -20.07 -31.15
C ALA A 253 1.46 -18.80 -32.01
N SER A 254 0.41 -18.58 -32.80
CA SER A 254 0.32 -17.45 -33.73
C SER A 254 0.51 -16.10 -33.02
N GLY A 255 1.53 -15.34 -33.41
CA GLY A 255 1.82 -14.02 -32.84
C GLY A 255 2.44 -14.02 -31.44
N PHE A 256 2.88 -15.19 -30.94
CA PHE A 256 3.61 -15.31 -29.68
C PHE A 256 5.13 -15.24 -29.90
N GLN A 257 5.84 -14.49 -29.07
CA GLN A 257 7.31 -14.47 -29.08
C GLN A 257 7.83 -15.57 -28.14
N PRO A 258 8.53 -16.59 -28.65
CA PRO A 258 9.03 -17.67 -27.83
C PRO A 258 10.12 -17.20 -26.87
N HIS A 259 10.15 -17.79 -25.68
CA HIS A 259 11.09 -17.44 -24.62
C HIS A 259 11.86 -18.67 -24.12
N LEU A 260 13.14 -18.49 -23.84
CA LEU A 260 14.05 -19.55 -23.41
C LEU A 260 14.42 -19.38 -21.94
N ILE A 261 14.47 -20.49 -21.21
CA ILE A 261 14.86 -20.51 -19.79
C ILE A 261 15.93 -21.57 -19.60
N SER A 262 17.12 -21.17 -19.16
CA SER A 262 18.20 -22.08 -18.78
C SER A 262 18.53 -21.94 -17.28
N THR A 263 19.36 -22.84 -16.77
CA THR A 263 19.79 -22.84 -15.37
C THR A 263 21.30 -23.06 -15.27
N GLN A 264 21.96 -22.26 -14.44
CA GLN A 264 23.37 -22.41 -14.08
C GLN A 264 23.46 -22.67 -12.57
N PRO A 265 23.56 -23.94 -12.13
CA PRO A 265 23.55 -24.28 -10.72
C PRO A 265 24.67 -23.65 -9.90
N HIS A 266 25.86 -23.56 -10.49
CA HIS A 266 27.04 -23.01 -9.85
C HIS A 266 27.74 -22.07 -10.83
N PRO A 267 28.04 -20.81 -10.46
CA PRO A 267 28.66 -19.84 -11.37
C PRO A 267 30.07 -20.22 -11.86
N ALA A 268 30.76 -21.14 -11.17
CA ALA A 268 32.06 -21.66 -11.60
C ALA A 268 31.96 -22.90 -12.51
N HIS A 269 30.74 -23.35 -12.84
CA HIS A 269 30.50 -24.46 -13.75
C HIS A 269 29.67 -24.00 -14.95
N PRO A 270 29.77 -24.66 -16.11
CA PRO A 270 28.91 -24.36 -17.24
C PRO A 270 27.43 -24.57 -16.90
N PRO A 271 26.51 -23.81 -17.55
CA PRO A 271 25.08 -24.05 -17.45
C PRO A 271 24.74 -25.44 -17.96
N LEU A 272 23.60 -25.95 -17.52
CA LEU A 272 23.14 -27.27 -17.92
C LEU A 272 22.76 -27.31 -19.41
N PRO A 273 22.87 -28.48 -20.08
CA PRO A 273 22.44 -28.64 -21.47
C PRO A 273 20.92 -28.67 -21.64
N GLU A 274 20.16 -28.86 -20.56
CA GLU A 274 18.70 -28.82 -20.55
C GLU A 274 18.16 -27.38 -20.43
N PHE A 275 17.10 -27.08 -21.17
CA PHE A 275 16.44 -25.78 -21.15
C PHE A 275 14.94 -25.91 -21.44
N PHE A 276 14.17 -24.92 -21.00
CA PHE A 276 12.76 -24.78 -21.39
C PHE A 276 12.61 -23.82 -22.56
N LEU A 277 11.67 -24.15 -23.44
CA LEU A 277 11.18 -23.29 -24.50
C LEU A 277 9.68 -23.05 -24.29
N GLN A 278 9.29 -21.79 -24.14
CA GLN A 278 7.89 -21.38 -24.12
C GLN A 278 7.43 -21.06 -25.54
N LEU A 279 6.37 -21.71 -25.98
CA LEU A 279 5.84 -21.63 -27.37
C LEU A 279 4.52 -20.87 -27.45
N GLY A 280 3.83 -20.76 -26.32
CA GLY A 280 2.59 -20.04 -26.16
C GLY A 280 2.39 -19.67 -24.68
N PRO A 281 1.30 -18.96 -24.35
CA PRO A 281 1.02 -18.56 -22.97
C PRO A 281 0.92 -19.76 -22.01
N ASP A 282 0.29 -20.85 -22.48
CA ASP A 282 0.04 -22.06 -21.67
C ASP A 282 0.77 -23.30 -22.23
N HIS A 283 1.89 -23.11 -22.95
CA HIS A 283 2.61 -24.20 -23.61
C HIS A 283 4.13 -24.08 -23.43
N HIS A 284 4.71 -25.04 -22.72
CA HIS A 284 6.13 -25.13 -22.45
C HIS A 284 6.67 -26.50 -22.84
N VAL A 285 7.93 -26.54 -23.29
CA VAL A 285 8.61 -27.77 -23.71
C VAL A 285 9.98 -27.84 -23.06
N LEU A 286 10.34 -29.02 -22.55
CA LEU A 286 11.68 -29.31 -22.03
C LEU A 286 12.52 -29.98 -23.13
N LEU A 287 13.65 -29.35 -23.41
CA LEU A 287 14.59 -29.72 -24.47
C LEU A 287 15.99 -29.96 -23.89
N GLN A 288 16.79 -30.76 -24.58
CA GLN A 288 18.19 -31.00 -24.24
C GLN A 288 19.07 -30.79 -25.46
N LEU A 289 20.19 -30.08 -25.28
CA LEU A 289 21.19 -29.88 -26.33
C LEU A 289 22.30 -30.94 -26.23
N ASN A 290 22.33 -31.89 -27.16
CA ASN A 290 23.33 -32.95 -27.23
C ASN A 290 24.13 -32.84 -28.53
N LEU A 291 25.44 -32.55 -28.42
CA LEU A 291 26.38 -32.54 -29.56
C LEU A 291 25.88 -31.72 -30.78
N GLY A 292 25.21 -30.60 -30.53
CA GLY A 292 24.67 -29.72 -31.58
C GLY A 292 23.28 -30.07 -32.10
N ALA A 293 22.68 -31.17 -31.66
CA ALA A 293 21.29 -31.52 -31.93
C ALA A 293 20.39 -31.22 -30.72
N VAL A 294 19.19 -30.68 -30.97
CA VAL A 294 18.18 -30.43 -29.94
C VAL A 294 17.25 -31.64 -29.86
N ALA A 295 17.17 -32.25 -28.69
CA ALA A 295 16.28 -33.40 -28.42
C ALA A 295 15.08 -32.97 -27.57
N LEU A 296 13.88 -33.42 -27.98
CA LEU A 296 12.64 -33.27 -27.22
C LEU A 296 12.60 -34.28 -26.07
N LEU A 297 12.66 -33.79 -24.83
CA LEU A 297 12.51 -34.63 -23.65
C LEU A 297 11.04 -34.76 -23.24
N ARG A 298 10.33 -33.64 -23.17
CA ARG A 298 8.92 -33.62 -22.74
C ARG A 298 8.17 -32.39 -23.22
N ASP A 299 6.96 -32.60 -23.70
CA ASP A 299 6.01 -31.55 -24.05
C ASP A 299 4.94 -31.36 -22.94
N PHE A 300 4.68 -30.11 -22.55
CA PHE A 300 3.73 -29.72 -21.52
C PHE A 300 2.65 -28.79 -22.07
N ASN A 301 1.54 -29.38 -22.52
CA ASN A 301 0.36 -28.67 -22.99
C ASN A 301 -0.91 -29.24 -22.32
N PRO A 302 -1.58 -28.51 -21.40
CA PRO A 302 -1.32 -27.13 -20.95
C PRO A 302 -0.34 -27.02 -19.77
N SER A 303 0.43 -25.92 -19.71
CA SER A 303 1.32 -25.54 -18.59
C SER A 303 1.42 -24.02 -18.41
N TYR A 304 1.14 -23.53 -17.19
CA TYR A 304 1.16 -22.10 -16.89
C TYR A 304 2.55 -21.57 -16.56
N LEU A 305 3.30 -22.27 -15.71
CA LEU A 305 4.60 -21.80 -15.21
C LEU A 305 5.57 -22.97 -15.07
N VAL A 306 6.85 -22.69 -15.30
CA VAL A 306 7.95 -23.64 -15.15
C VAL A 306 9.10 -23.02 -14.36
N ALA A 307 9.85 -23.85 -13.64
CA ALA A 307 11.08 -23.42 -12.97
C ALA A 307 12.07 -24.57 -12.79
N PHE A 308 13.36 -24.27 -12.80
CA PHE A 308 14.41 -25.20 -12.41
C PHE A 308 14.78 -25.06 -10.92
N ALA A 309 15.23 -26.16 -10.32
CA ALA A 309 15.95 -26.13 -9.05
C ALA A 309 16.96 -27.27 -8.98
N ASN A 310 17.99 -27.06 -8.17
CA ASN A 310 19.12 -27.96 -8.06
C ASN A 310 19.24 -28.48 -6.63
N THR A 311 19.61 -29.76 -6.50
CA THR A 311 19.81 -30.46 -5.22
C THR A 311 21.12 -31.22 -5.22
N GLY A 312 22.21 -30.55 -4.85
CA GLY A 312 23.55 -31.13 -5.01
C GLY A 312 23.78 -31.46 -6.48
N GLU A 313 23.78 -32.76 -6.81
CA GLU A 313 23.98 -33.26 -8.18
C GLU A 313 22.70 -33.42 -9.00
N LYS A 314 21.51 -33.49 -8.36
CA LYS A 314 20.25 -33.73 -9.09
C LYS A 314 19.60 -32.41 -9.46
N THR A 315 19.27 -32.25 -10.74
CA THR A 315 18.48 -31.13 -11.26
C THR A 315 17.03 -31.55 -11.51
N VAL A 316 16.10 -30.71 -11.07
CA VAL A 316 14.67 -30.94 -11.25
C VAL A 316 14.00 -29.74 -11.91
N ALA A 317 13.01 -30.06 -12.73
CA ALA A 317 12.14 -29.14 -13.42
C ALA A 317 10.73 -29.22 -12.79
N ALA A 318 10.25 -28.11 -12.22
CA ALA A 318 8.85 -28.00 -11.79
C ALA A 318 7.99 -27.45 -12.92
N VAL A 319 6.82 -28.04 -13.11
CA VAL A 319 5.81 -27.59 -14.07
C VAL A 319 4.47 -27.45 -13.35
N MET A 320 3.87 -26.27 -13.46
CA MET A 320 2.51 -25.99 -13.00
C MET A 320 1.54 -26.17 -14.16
N SER A 321 0.65 -27.15 -14.05
CA SER A 321 -0.40 -27.45 -15.03
C SER A 321 -1.80 -27.19 -14.43
N PRO A 322 -2.78 -26.73 -15.22
CA PRO A 322 -4.15 -26.62 -14.75
C PRO A 322 -4.75 -28.00 -14.50
N LYS A 323 -5.56 -28.13 -13.45
CA LYS A 323 -6.39 -29.31 -13.19
C LYS A 323 -7.85 -29.00 -13.50
N ASN A 324 -8.37 -27.95 -12.86
CA ASN A 324 -9.70 -27.36 -13.07
C ASN A 324 -9.55 -25.83 -13.09
N GLU A 325 -10.64 -25.09 -13.38
CA GLU A 325 -10.66 -23.63 -13.28
C GLU A 325 -10.23 -23.10 -11.90
N THR A 326 -10.46 -23.87 -10.83
CA THR A 326 -10.18 -23.48 -9.45
C THR A 326 -8.94 -24.14 -8.85
N ALA A 327 -8.17 -24.91 -9.62
CA ALA A 327 -7.01 -25.63 -9.09
C ALA A 327 -5.92 -25.90 -10.14
N CYS A 328 -4.68 -25.67 -9.73
CA CYS A 328 -3.47 -26.05 -10.47
C CYS A 328 -2.73 -27.19 -9.75
N THR A 329 -1.97 -27.98 -10.49
CA THR A 329 -1.07 -29.00 -9.95
C THR A 329 0.37 -28.68 -10.31
N ILE A 330 1.26 -28.76 -9.33
CA ILE A 330 2.70 -28.61 -9.51
C ILE A 330 3.32 -30.00 -9.44
N ASN A 331 4.04 -30.38 -10.47
CA ASN A 331 4.72 -31.66 -10.59
C ASN A 331 6.22 -31.44 -10.82
N LEU A 332 7.07 -32.33 -10.27
CA LEU A 332 8.49 -32.36 -10.57
C LEU A 332 8.82 -33.38 -11.65
N PHE A 333 9.76 -33.02 -12.51
CA PHE A 333 10.35 -33.83 -13.54
C PHE A 333 11.87 -33.83 -13.35
N SER A 334 12.52 -34.96 -13.63
CA SER A 334 13.97 -35.01 -13.79
C SER A 334 14.34 -34.19 -15.04
N ALA A 335 15.28 -33.25 -14.90
CA ALA A 335 15.70 -32.42 -16.02
C ALA A 335 16.33 -33.28 -17.12
N ASP A 336 17.27 -34.16 -16.76
CA ASP A 336 18.07 -34.94 -17.71
C ASP A 336 17.22 -35.94 -18.53
N ALA A 337 16.19 -36.52 -17.93
CA ALA A 337 15.39 -37.59 -18.55
C ALA A 337 13.95 -37.18 -18.92
N GLY A 338 13.49 -36.00 -18.49
CA GLY A 338 12.09 -35.57 -18.65
C GLY A 338 11.05 -36.47 -17.93
N ARG A 339 11.49 -37.37 -17.03
CA ARG A 339 10.62 -38.31 -16.33
C ARG A 339 9.98 -37.66 -15.10
N ARG A 340 8.67 -37.84 -14.95
CA ARG A 340 7.93 -37.35 -13.77
C ARG A 340 8.37 -38.09 -12.51
N LEU A 341 8.71 -37.36 -11.47
CA LEU A 341 9.00 -37.93 -10.16
C LEU A 341 7.69 -38.29 -9.44
N LEU A 342 7.57 -39.53 -8.95
CA LEU A 342 6.40 -40.00 -8.21
C LEU A 342 6.32 -39.33 -6.83
N ASP A 343 5.11 -39.22 -6.27
CA ASP A 343 4.84 -38.60 -4.96
C ASP A 343 5.32 -37.15 -4.80
N THR A 344 5.40 -36.43 -5.93
CA THR A 344 5.78 -35.02 -5.96
C THR A 344 4.66 -34.06 -6.33
N SER A 345 3.44 -34.55 -6.60
CA SER A 345 2.32 -33.70 -7.01
C SER A 345 1.78 -32.87 -5.85
N VAL A 346 1.76 -31.55 -6.00
CA VAL A 346 1.12 -30.61 -5.05
C VAL A 346 -0.04 -29.92 -5.75
N THR A 347 -1.22 -29.91 -5.13
CA THR A 347 -2.37 -29.16 -5.65
C THR A 347 -2.39 -27.77 -5.02
N TYR A 348 -2.41 -26.74 -5.86
CA TYR A 348 -2.60 -25.34 -5.50
C TYR A 348 -4.06 -24.95 -5.81
N ILE A 349 -4.75 -24.41 -4.82
CA ILE A 349 -6.14 -23.97 -4.97
C ILE A 349 -6.13 -22.50 -5.37
N LEU A 350 -6.76 -22.19 -6.51
CA LEU A 350 -6.96 -20.82 -6.98
C LEU A 350 -8.20 -20.24 -6.28
N ASP A 351 -8.05 -19.03 -5.77
CA ASP A 351 -9.17 -18.27 -5.23
C ASP A 351 -9.98 -17.68 -6.40
N PRO A 352 -11.30 -17.93 -6.52
CA PRO A 352 -12.11 -17.35 -7.59
C PRO A 352 -12.13 -15.81 -7.56
N ASN A 353 -11.86 -15.19 -6.40
CA ASN A 353 -11.75 -13.75 -6.24
C ASN A 353 -10.28 -13.27 -6.21
N GLY A 354 -9.33 -14.09 -6.67
CA GLY A 354 -7.90 -13.80 -6.71
C GLY A 354 -7.35 -13.72 -8.13
N GLY A 355 -6.09 -13.29 -8.25
CA GLY A 355 -5.38 -13.20 -9.53
C GLY A 355 -4.82 -14.55 -10.00
N LYS A 356 -4.49 -14.64 -11.29
CA LYS A 356 -3.83 -15.80 -11.88
C LYS A 356 -2.36 -15.89 -11.41
N PRO A 357 -1.74 -17.09 -11.38
CA PRO A 357 -0.33 -17.23 -11.01
C PRO A 357 0.58 -16.66 -12.10
N THR A 358 1.57 -15.84 -11.72
CA THR A 358 2.50 -15.16 -12.64
C THR A 358 3.94 -15.62 -12.49
N ARG A 359 4.37 -15.98 -11.27
CA ARG A 359 5.76 -16.43 -11.02
C ARG A 359 5.79 -17.63 -10.08
N LEU A 360 6.76 -18.50 -10.34
CA LEU A 360 7.00 -19.73 -9.59
C LEU A 360 8.47 -19.81 -9.18
N TYR A 361 8.75 -19.80 -7.89
CA TYR A 361 10.10 -19.99 -7.35
C TYR A 361 10.20 -21.33 -6.65
N LEU A 362 11.21 -22.12 -7.02
CA LEU A 362 11.38 -23.50 -6.58
C LEU A 362 12.60 -23.62 -5.66
N ASN A 363 12.44 -24.40 -4.59
CA ASN A 363 13.56 -24.88 -3.77
C ASN A 363 13.45 -26.38 -3.62
N ALA A 364 14.40 -27.12 -4.17
CA ALA A 364 14.49 -28.55 -4.02
C ALA A 364 15.46 -28.91 -2.88
N PHE A 365 15.18 -29.99 -2.14
CA PHE A 365 16.03 -30.52 -1.08
C PHE A 365 15.99 -32.05 -1.06
N LEU A 366 17.05 -32.69 -0.57
CA LEU A 366 17.08 -34.15 -0.41
C LEU A 366 16.34 -34.56 0.86
N LYS A 367 15.44 -35.54 0.75
CA LYS A 367 14.79 -36.19 1.89
C LYS A 367 15.73 -37.24 2.50
N LYS A 368 15.36 -37.76 3.67
CA LYS A 368 16.09 -38.85 4.34
C LYS A 368 16.14 -40.14 3.52
N ASP A 369 15.17 -40.33 2.62
CA ASP A 369 15.03 -41.52 1.77
C ASP A 369 15.68 -41.31 0.39
N ASP A 370 16.61 -40.36 0.25
CA ASP A 370 17.28 -39.92 -1.00
C ASP A 370 16.36 -39.43 -2.14
N SER A 371 15.06 -39.40 -1.90
CA SER A 371 14.07 -38.79 -2.77
C SER A 371 14.13 -37.27 -2.70
N VAL A 372 13.78 -36.60 -3.80
CA VAL A 372 13.77 -35.14 -3.87
C VAL A 372 12.46 -34.60 -3.30
N GLY A 373 12.57 -33.75 -2.29
CA GLY A 373 11.50 -32.90 -1.80
C GLY A 373 11.61 -31.50 -2.38
N TYR A 374 10.51 -30.74 -2.36
CA TYR A 374 10.56 -29.34 -2.77
C TYR A 374 9.58 -28.46 -1.99
N ARG A 375 9.88 -27.16 -2.05
CA ARG A 375 9.06 -26.05 -1.56
C ARG A 375 8.88 -25.07 -2.70
N VAL A 376 7.70 -24.48 -2.81
CA VAL A 376 7.39 -23.53 -3.88
C VAL A 376 6.83 -22.26 -3.30
N ILE A 377 7.21 -21.14 -3.91
CA ILE A 377 6.51 -19.87 -3.77
C ILE A 377 5.79 -19.59 -5.08
N VAL A 378 4.48 -19.39 -4.97
CA VAL A 378 3.64 -18.93 -6.08
C VAL A 378 3.30 -17.48 -5.82
N GLN A 379 3.59 -16.63 -6.79
CA GLN A 379 3.16 -15.24 -6.83
C GLN A 379 2.05 -15.11 -7.86
N THR A 380 0.98 -14.41 -7.52
CA THR A 380 -0.16 -14.15 -8.38
C THR A 380 -0.22 -12.69 -8.83
N GLU A 381 -1.04 -12.39 -9.85
CA GLU A 381 -1.26 -11.05 -10.38
C GLU A 381 -1.73 -10.05 -9.31
N ASP A 382 -2.52 -10.52 -8.34
CA ASP A 382 -3.05 -9.70 -7.25
C ASP A 382 -2.07 -9.54 -6.07
N LEU A 383 -0.78 -9.83 -6.29
CA LEU A 383 0.33 -9.70 -5.33
C LEU A 383 0.18 -10.57 -4.08
N LEU A 384 -0.49 -11.72 -4.19
CA LEU A 384 -0.50 -12.74 -3.16
C LEU A 384 0.73 -13.64 -3.32
N LEU A 385 1.44 -13.87 -2.22
CA LEU A 385 2.52 -14.85 -2.12
C LEU A 385 2.04 -16.05 -1.32
N THR A 386 2.07 -17.23 -1.93
CA THR A 386 1.73 -18.49 -1.26
C THR A 386 2.93 -19.40 -1.18
N PHE A 387 3.26 -19.87 0.03
CA PHE A 387 4.31 -20.84 0.25
C PHE A 387 3.74 -22.25 0.44
N LEU A 388 4.16 -23.15 -0.44
CA LEU A 388 3.72 -24.54 -0.49
C LEU A 388 4.85 -25.47 -0.08
N GLN A 389 4.51 -26.47 0.75
CA GLN A 389 5.42 -27.55 1.12
C GLN A 389 4.76 -28.91 0.85
N GLN A 390 5.52 -29.86 0.32
CA GLN A 390 5.08 -31.26 0.22
C GLN A 390 4.70 -31.83 1.60
N PRO A 391 3.58 -32.57 1.73
CA PRO A 391 2.79 -33.21 0.67
C PRO A 391 1.57 -32.39 0.17
N GLY A 392 1.67 -31.06 0.11
CA GLY A 392 0.62 -30.18 -0.43
C GLY A 392 -0.03 -29.25 0.59
N ARG A 393 0.68 -28.97 1.69
CA ARG A 393 0.24 -28.03 2.71
C ARG A 393 0.65 -26.61 2.32
N VAL A 394 -0.32 -25.70 2.29
CA VAL A 394 -0.07 -24.26 2.35
C VAL A 394 0.50 -23.95 3.74
N VAL A 395 1.77 -23.54 3.79
CA VAL A 395 2.45 -23.23 5.06
C VAL A 395 2.03 -21.85 5.53
N TRP A 396 2.06 -20.88 4.63
CA TRP A 396 1.62 -19.51 4.86
C TRP A 396 1.22 -18.82 3.55
N THR A 397 0.40 -17.79 3.69
CA THR A 397 0.01 -16.86 2.64
C THR A 397 0.34 -15.44 3.10
N ARG A 398 0.81 -14.60 2.18
CA ARG A 398 1.13 -13.19 2.44
C ARG A 398 0.50 -12.32 1.37
N GLU A 399 -0.32 -11.36 1.82
CA GLU A 399 -1.04 -10.43 0.97
C GLU A 399 -0.20 -9.15 0.79
N GLU A 400 0.69 -9.12 -0.21
CA GLU A 400 1.63 -8.01 -0.43
C GLU A 400 0.99 -6.81 -1.16
N ALA A 401 -0.24 -6.95 -1.65
CA ALA A 401 -1.04 -5.83 -2.18
C ALA A 401 -1.24 -4.70 -1.16
N LEU A 402 -1.29 -5.04 0.14
CA LEU A 402 -1.43 -4.06 1.23
C LEU A 402 -0.20 -3.16 1.44
N ALA A 403 0.91 -3.40 0.74
CA ALA A 403 2.05 -2.49 0.68
C ALA A 403 1.75 -1.17 -0.08
N ASP A 404 0.64 -1.11 -0.80
CA ASP A 404 0.23 0.03 -1.61
C ASP A 404 -1.26 0.38 -1.46
N VAL A 405 -1.63 0.81 -0.25
CA VAL A 405 -2.98 1.30 0.05
C VAL A 405 -3.14 2.73 -0.50
N VAL A 406 -4.18 2.94 -1.32
CA VAL A 406 -4.49 4.23 -1.94
C VAL A 406 -5.53 4.99 -1.12
N THR A 407 -6.61 4.32 -0.73
CA THR A 407 -7.69 4.89 0.08
C THR A 407 -8.21 3.88 1.09
N MET A 408 -8.70 4.38 2.23
CA MET A 408 -9.37 3.56 3.22
C MET A 408 -10.52 4.30 3.88
N GLU A 409 -11.51 3.54 4.36
CA GLU A 409 -12.59 4.04 5.20
C GLU A 409 -12.83 3.08 6.37
N MET A 410 -13.28 3.61 7.51
CA MET A 410 -13.73 2.80 8.64
C MET A 410 -15.26 2.78 8.69
N VAL A 411 -15.83 1.59 8.56
CA VAL A 411 -17.27 1.35 8.61
C VAL A 411 -17.63 0.70 9.94
N ASP A 412 -18.72 1.18 10.56
CA ASP A 412 -19.24 0.58 11.78
C ASP A 412 -19.68 -0.87 11.54
N LEU A 413 -19.51 -1.72 12.55
CA LEU A 413 -19.98 -3.10 12.53
C LEU A 413 -21.53 -3.17 12.59
N PRO A 414 -22.14 -4.31 12.19
CA PRO A 414 -23.58 -4.47 12.29
C PRO A 414 -24.06 -4.46 13.75
N LEU A 415 -25.32 -4.06 13.93
CA LEU A 415 -25.97 -4.00 15.24
C LEU A 415 -26.05 -5.39 15.88
N THR A 416 -26.03 -5.44 17.21
CA THR A 416 -26.33 -6.68 17.94
C THR A 416 -27.81 -7.05 17.77
N GLY A 417 -28.15 -8.34 17.94
CA GLY A 417 -29.55 -8.79 17.85
C GLY A 417 -30.50 -8.00 18.78
N THR A 418 -30.03 -7.65 19.98
CA THR A 418 -30.78 -6.82 20.94
C THR A 418 -31.00 -5.38 20.45
N GLN A 419 -29.99 -4.77 19.80
CA GLN A 419 -30.12 -3.43 19.23
C GLN A 419 -31.03 -3.42 18.00
N ALA A 420 -30.98 -4.47 17.18
CA ALA A 420 -31.88 -4.63 16.05
C ALA A 420 -33.35 -4.78 16.49
N GLU A 421 -33.61 -5.49 17.60
CA GLU A 421 -34.95 -5.56 18.20
C GLU A 421 -35.43 -4.20 18.70
N LEU A 422 -34.55 -3.40 19.31
CA LEU A 422 -34.87 -2.03 19.73
C LEU A 422 -35.22 -1.15 18.53
N GLU A 423 -34.46 -1.20 17.44
CA GLU A 423 -34.81 -0.48 16.21
C GLU A 423 -36.15 -0.97 15.65
N GLY A 424 -36.41 -2.28 15.70
CA GLY A 424 -37.70 -2.87 15.35
C GLY A 424 -38.86 -2.38 16.20
N GLU A 425 -38.66 -2.15 17.50
CA GLU A 425 -39.65 -1.61 18.45
C GLU A 425 -40.11 -0.21 18.01
N PHE A 426 -39.16 0.71 17.77
CA PHE A 426 -39.42 2.12 17.52
C PHE A 426 -39.54 2.53 16.05
N GLY A 427 -39.03 1.73 15.11
CA GLY A 427 -38.91 2.12 13.69
C GLY A 427 -40.17 1.97 12.85
N LYS A 428 -41.10 1.07 13.23
CA LYS A 428 -42.37 0.89 12.50
C LYS A 428 -43.49 1.72 13.14
N LYS A 429 -44.03 2.69 12.40
CA LYS A 429 -45.27 3.39 12.74
C LYS A 429 -46.38 2.33 12.88
N ALA A 430 -46.82 2.05 14.10
CA ALA A 430 -47.95 1.16 14.33
C ALA A 430 -49.26 1.96 14.23
N ASP A 431 -50.32 1.31 13.75
CA ASP A 431 -51.65 1.90 13.65
C ASP A 431 -52.27 2.02 15.07
N GLY A 432 -52.02 3.16 15.71
CA GLY A 432 -52.61 3.54 17.00
C GLY A 432 -51.73 3.31 18.23
N LEU A 433 -52.06 4.03 19.31
CA LEU A 433 -51.32 4.02 20.58
C LEU A 433 -51.29 2.63 21.24
N LEU A 434 -52.41 1.90 21.23
CA LEU A 434 -52.52 0.57 21.85
C LEU A 434 -51.62 -0.47 21.18
N ALA A 435 -51.52 -0.42 19.84
CA ALA A 435 -50.62 -1.29 19.10
C ALA A 435 -49.14 -1.02 19.44
N MET A 436 -48.77 0.26 19.64
CA MET A 436 -47.41 0.61 20.10
C MET A 436 -47.13 0.08 21.51
N VAL A 437 -48.07 0.19 22.45
CA VAL A 437 -47.91 -0.32 23.82
C VAL A 437 -47.80 -1.84 23.84
N LEU A 438 -48.68 -2.56 23.12
CA LEU A 438 -48.63 -4.02 23.03
C LEU A 438 -47.32 -4.51 22.40
N LYS A 439 -46.85 -3.83 21.35
CA LYS A 439 -45.57 -4.13 20.70
C LYS A 439 -44.39 -3.93 21.65
N ARG A 440 -44.38 -2.83 22.42
CA ARG A 440 -43.37 -2.56 23.45
C ARG A 440 -43.36 -3.62 24.54
N LEU A 441 -44.53 -3.98 25.08
CA LEU A 441 -44.63 -5.04 26.08
C LEU A 441 -44.16 -6.39 25.53
N SER A 442 -44.51 -6.71 24.29
CA SER A 442 -44.05 -7.93 23.63
C SER A 442 -42.52 -7.96 23.46
N SER A 443 -41.90 -6.86 23.01
CA SER A 443 -40.44 -6.76 22.87
C SER A 443 -39.73 -6.87 24.23
N GLN A 444 -40.22 -6.18 25.26
CA GLN A 444 -39.68 -6.27 26.62
C GLN A 444 -39.80 -7.68 27.20
N PHE A 445 -40.90 -8.39 26.91
CA PHE A 445 -41.07 -9.79 27.32
C PHE A 445 -40.08 -10.72 26.61
N ILE A 446 -39.83 -10.53 25.31
CA ILE A 446 -38.79 -11.27 24.55
C ILE A 446 -37.41 -11.02 25.17
N LEU A 447 -37.06 -9.76 25.45
CA LEU A 447 -35.80 -9.41 26.12
C LEU A 447 -35.69 -10.06 27.50
N LEU A 448 -36.77 -10.07 28.29
CA LEU A 448 -36.80 -10.74 29.60
C LEU A 448 -36.60 -12.26 29.48
N GLN A 449 -37.25 -12.91 28.51
CA GLN A 449 -37.04 -14.33 28.23
C GLN A 449 -35.58 -14.62 27.86
N SER A 450 -34.99 -13.77 27.01
CA SER A 450 -33.58 -13.88 26.63
C SER A 450 -32.65 -13.72 27.85
N TRP A 451 -32.93 -12.76 28.73
CA TRP A 451 -32.16 -12.51 29.95
C TRP A 451 -32.22 -13.68 30.92
N ILE A 452 -33.42 -14.25 31.14
CA ILE A 452 -33.59 -15.48 31.94
C ILE A 452 -32.79 -16.63 31.31
N GLY A 453 -32.89 -16.83 29.99
CA GLY A 453 -32.12 -17.85 29.29
C GLY A 453 -30.60 -17.69 29.46
N HIS A 454 -30.10 -16.44 29.38
CA HIS A 454 -28.69 -16.11 29.62
C HIS A 454 -28.28 -16.38 31.06
N LEU A 455 -29.12 -16.03 32.04
CA LEU A 455 -28.86 -16.29 33.45
C LEU A 455 -28.75 -17.81 33.72
N TRP A 456 -29.69 -18.60 33.19
CA TRP A 456 -29.64 -20.06 33.26
C TRP A 456 -28.38 -20.63 32.60
N LYS A 457 -27.96 -20.10 31.45
CA LYS A 457 -26.72 -20.50 30.76
C LYS A 457 -25.48 -20.15 31.59
N LEU A 458 -25.42 -18.96 32.19
CA LEU A 458 -24.32 -18.57 33.09
C LEU A 458 -24.21 -19.49 34.31
N PHE A 459 -25.32 -19.85 34.94
CA PHE A 459 -25.35 -20.81 36.04
C PHE A 459 -24.90 -22.22 35.60
N TYR A 460 -25.25 -22.63 34.37
CA TYR A 460 -24.84 -23.93 33.81
C TYR A 460 -23.35 -23.97 33.44
N ASP A 461 -22.83 -22.90 32.83
CA ASP A 461 -21.42 -22.79 32.43
C ASP A 461 -20.50 -22.58 33.64
N ALA A 462 -20.97 -21.93 34.71
CA ALA A 462 -20.24 -21.86 35.99
C ALA A 462 -20.02 -23.23 36.65
N ARG A 463 -20.80 -24.25 36.29
CA ARG A 463 -20.63 -25.65 36.75
C ARG A 463 -19.67 -26.48 35.88
N LYS A 464 -19.24 -25.99 34.72
CA LYS A 464 -18.25 -26.69 33.88
C LYS A 464 -16.82 -26.30 34.29
N PRO A 465 -15.86 -27.24 34.35
CA PRO A 465 -14.46 -26.90 34.54
C PRO A 465 -13.95 -26.07 33.36
N ARG A 466 -13.25 -24.96 33.66
CA ARG A 466 -12.71 -24.02 32.67
C ARG A 466 -11.63 -24.69 31.81
N SER A 467 -12.02 -25.31 30.70
CA SER A 467 -11.11 -25.66 29.61
C SER A 467 -11.50 -24.90 28.34
N ASN A 468 -10.68 -23.90 27.99
CA ASN A 468 -10.49 -23.29 26.66
C ASN A 468 -11.69 -23.28 25.71
N VAL A 469 -12.68 -22.43 25.96
CA VAL A 469 -13.59 -21.96 24.91
C VAL A 469 -12.84 -20.86 24.13
N LYS A 470 -12.22 -21.23 23.00
CA LYS A 470 -11.82 -20.25 22.00
C LYS A 470 -13.08 -19.87 21.22
N ASN A 471 -13.61 -18.68 21.46
CA ASN A 471 -14.60 -18.10 20.55
C ASN A 471 -13.86 -17.78 19.24
N GLU A 472 -14.03 -18.63 18.22
CA GLU A 472 -13.58 -18.29 16.87
C GLU A 472 -14.40 -17.09 16.39
N VAL A 473 -13.71 -16.00 16.04
CA VAL A 473 -14.35 -14.79 15.49
C VAL A 473 -14.71 -15.11 14.04
N THR A 474 -15.99 -15.34 13.79
CA THR A 474 -16.52 -15.54 12.44
C THR A 474 -17.17 -14.25 11.94
N ILE A 475 -17.16 -14.02 10.63
CA ILE A 475 -17.75 -12.83 9.99
C ILE A 475 -19.23 -12.67 10.38
N GLU A 476 -19.94 -13.78 10.56
CA GLU A 476 -21.37 -13.82 10.89
C GLU A 476 -21.70 -13.48 12.34
N THR A 477 -20.73 -13.62 13.26
CA THR A 477 -20.92 -13.31 14.69
C THR A 477 -20.38 -11.94 15.08
N LEU A 478 -19.74 -11.26 14.14
CA LEU A 478 -19.14 -9.95 14.35
C LEU A 478 -20.23 -8.88 14.48
N SER A 479 -20.30 -8.24 15.64
CA SER A 479 -21.25 -7.18 15.94
C SER A 479 -20.57 -6.02 16.65
N ARG A 480 -21.17 -4.85 16.56
CA ARG A 480 -20.68 -3.61 17.17
C ARG A 480 -20.60 -3.73 18.69
N ASP A 481 -19.49 -3.25 19.25
CA ASP A 481 -19.30 -3.08 20.68
C ASP A 481 -20.01 -1.81 21.20
N GLU A 482 -20.30 -1.74 22.50
CA GLU A 482 -21.02 -0.61 23.11
C GLU A 482 -20.36 0.75 22.81
N PHE A 483 -19.03 0.79 22.83
CA PHE A 483 -18.24 2.00 22.59
C PHE A 483 -17.84 2.21 21.13
N ASN A 484 -18.23 1.31 20.21
CA ASN A 484 -17.90 1.37 18.79
C ASN A 484 -16.39 1.55 18.53
N LEU A 485 -15.55 0.86 19.31
CA LEU A 485 -14.09 0.88 19.16
C LEU A 485 -13.60 -0.14 18.14
N GLN A 486 -14.45 -1.10 17.79
CA GLN A 486 -14.18 -2.10 16.76
C GLN A 486 -14.96 -1.75 15.48
N LYS A 487 -14.24 -1.52 14.39
CA LYS A 487 -14.78 -1.13 13.09
C LYS A 487 -14.20 -2.01 11.99
N MET A 488 -14.93 -2.10 10.88
CA MET A 488 -14.44 -2.71 9.66
C MET A 488 -13.59 -1.69 8.89
N MET A 489 -12.31 -1.98 8.70
CA MET A 489 -11.43 -1.18 7.84
C MET A 489 -11.58 -1.69 6.41
N VAL A 490 -12.13 -0.86 5.53
CA VAL A 490 -12.23 -1.15 4.10
C VAL A 490 -11.07 -0.47 3.41
N MET A 491 -10.10 -1.25 2.94
CA MET A 491 -8.88 -0.75 2.28
C MET A 491 -8.91 -1.08 0.79
N VAL A 492 -8.50 -0.11 -0.02
CA VAL A 492 -8.39 -0.25 -1.48
C VAL A 492 -6.93 -0.07 -1.87
N THR A 493 -6.41 -1.03 -2.63
CA THR A 493 -5.00 -1.07 -3.06
C THR A 493 -4.84 -0.66 -4.51
N ALA A 494 -3.63 -0.21 -4.87
CA ALA A 494 -3.33 0.23 -6.23
C ALA A 494 -3.45 -0.89 -7.29
N SER A 495 -3.28 -2.16 -6.89
CA SER A 495 -3.47 -3.32 -7.76
C SER A 495 -4.94 -3.66 -8.04
N GLY A 496 -5.89 -2.91 -7.45
CA GLY A 496 -7.32 -3.18 -7.66
C GLY A 496 -7.94 -4.18 -6.69
N LYS A 497 -7.23 -4.54 -5.61
CA LYS A 497 -7.73 -5.45 -4.58
C LYS A 497 -8.32 -4.68 -3.39
N LEU A 498 -9.49 -5.12 -2.93
CA LEU A 498 -10.20 -4.60 -1.76
C LEU A 498 -10.08 -5.59 -0.61
N PHE A 499 -9.92 -5.05 0.60
CA PHE A 499 -9.84 -5.84 1.83
C PHE A 499 -10.81 -5.30 2.88
N GLY A 500 -11.50 -6.20 3.57
CA GLY A 500 -12.17 -5.92 4.83
C GLY A 500 -11.35 -6.46 5.99
N ILE A 501 -10.77 -5.56 6.79
CA ILE A 501 -9.89 -5.91 7.91
C ILE A 501 -10.56 -5.50 9.21
N ASP A 502 -10.59 -6.41 10.19
CA ASP A 502 -11.05 -6.07 11.53
C ASP A 502 -10.07 -5.11 12.22
N SER A 503 -10.55 -3.95 12.71
CA SER A 503 -9.68 -2.96 13.36
C SER A 503 -9.08 -3.43 14.68
N LYS A 504 -9.67 -4.43 15.34
CA LYS A 504 -9.20 -4.93 16.64
C LYS A 504 -8.13 -6.00 16.51
N SER A 505 -8.37 -7.01 15.67
CA SER A 505 -7.44 -8.13 15.48
C SER A 505 -6.46 -7.93 14.32
N GLY A 506 -6.80 -7.05 13.37
CA GLY A 506 -6.06 -6.91 12.12
C GLY A 506 -6.23 -8.07 11.14
N THR A 507 -7.15 -9.01 11.41
CA THR A 507 -7.38 -10.14 10.49
C THR A 507 -8.14 -9.68 9.25
N ILE A 508 -7.76 -10.23 8.10
CA ILE A 508 -8.49 -10.05 6.85
C ILE A 508 -9.72 -10.96 6.91
N LEU A 509 -10.91 -10.35 6.91
CA LEU A 509 -12.19 -11.04 6.97
C LEU A 509 -12.70 -11.39 5.57
N TRP A 510 -12.55 -10.48 4.62
CA TRP A 510 -12.91 -10.71 3.22
C TRP A 510 -11.95 -9.99 2.29
N LYS A 511 -11.87 -10.47 1.06
CA LYS A 511 -11.09 -9.89 -0.03
C LYS A 511 -11.88 -9.96 -1.32
N GLN A 512 -11.68 -8.96 -2.18
CA GLN A 512 -12.28 -8.90 -3.51
C GLN A 512 -11.26 -8.32 -4.49
N TYR A 513 -10.93 -9.05 -5.54
CA TYR A 513 -10.12 -8.55 -6.64
C TYR A 513 -11.03 -7.99 -7.75
N LEU A 514 -10.61 -6.87 -8.34
CA LEU A 514 -11.25 -6.27 -9.50
C LEU A 514 -10.28 -6.37 -10.69
N GLU A 515 -10.69 -7.14 -11.70
CA GLU A 515 -9.89 -7.36 -12.89
C GLU A 515 -9.78 -6.08 -13.75
N TYR A 516 -8.74 -6.02 -14.59
CA TYR A 516 -8.50 -4.96 -15.59
C TYR A 516 -8.29 -3.54 -15.05
N ILE A 517 -7.82 -3.41 -13.81
CA ILE A 517 -7.47 -2.12 -13.23
C ILE A 517 -6.03 -1.75 -13.61
N LYS A 518 -5.86 -0.54 -14.16
CA LYS A 518 -4.54 0.02 -14.45
C LYS A 518 -3.87 0.52 -13.17
N PRO A 519 -2.54 0.37 -13.01
CA PRO A 519 -1.82 0.74 -11.79
C PRO A 519 -1.87 2.25 -11.50
N ASN A 520 -2.10 3.09 -12.50
CA ASN A 520 -2.20 4.56 -12.37
C ASN A 520 -3.64 5.07 -12.12
N SER A 521 -4.59 4.18 -11.86
CA SER A 521 -5.99 4.56 -11.64
C SER A 521 -6.16 5.37 -10.35
N VAL A 522 -7.09 6.31 -10.36
CA VAL A 522 -7.47 7.12 -9.19
C VAL A 522 -8.69 6.50 -8.54
N PHE A 523 -8.60 6.24 -7.24
CA PHE A 523 -9.67 5.65 -6.45
C PHE A 523 -10.29 6.69 -5.52
N LYS A 524 -11.61 6.67 -5.41
CA LYS A 524 -12.34 7.37 -4.35
C LYS A 524 -13.35 6.42 -3.73
N LEU A 525 -13.28 6.25 -2.42
CA LEU A 525 -14.20 5.42 -1.66
C LEU A 525 -15.22 6.32 -0.95
N MET A 526 -16.50 6.00 -1.07
CA MET A 526 -17.60 6.76 -0.46
C MET A 526 -18.55 5.81 0.28
N VAL A 527 -18.81 6.12 1.55
CA VAL A 527 -19.78 5.39 2.36
C VAL A 527 -21.17 5.98 2.15
N GLN A 528 -22.02 5.28 1.38
CA GLN A 528 -23.39 5.74 1.08
C GLN A 528 -24.36 5.43 2.22
N ARG A 529 -24.29 4.22 2.76
CA ARG A 529 -25.17 3.76 3.85
C ARG A 529 -24.38 2.98 4.89
N THR A 530 -24.55 3.36 6.15
CA THR A 530 -23.93 2.68 7.31
C THR A 530 -24.78 1.49 7.77
N THR A 531 -24.34 0.79 8.81
CA THR A 531 -25.05 -0.33 9.45
C THR A 531 -26.17 0.10 10.40
N ALA A 532 -26.43 1.40 10.55
CA ALA A 532 -27.34 1.94 11.55
C ALA A 532 -28.83 1.76 11.24
N HIS A 533 -29.17 1.36 10.00
CA HIS A 533 -30.56 1.28 9.52
C HIS A 533 -30.94 -0.18 9.27
N PHE A 534 -31.40 -0.90 10.29
CA PHE A 534 -31.96 -2.24 10.12
C PHE A 534 -33.40 -2.13 9.56
N PRO A 535 -33.77 -2.81 8.45
CA PRO A 535 -33.16 -4.01 7.88
C PRO A 535 -32.26 -3.80 6.64
N HIS A 536 -31.92 -2.56 6.28
CA HIS A 536 -31.20 -2.28 5.03
C HIS A 536 -29.70 -2.62 5.15
N PRO A 537 -29.10 -3.32 4.16
CA PRO A 537 -27.69 -3.68 4.24
C PRO A 537 -26.78 -2.45 4.02
N PRO A 538 -25.60 -2.37 4.68
CA PRO A 538 -24.65 -1.28 4.45
C PRO A 538 -24.13 -1.30 3.01
N GLN A 539 -23.79 -0.12 2.49
CA GLN A 539 -23.41 0.07 1.09
C GLN A 539 -22.27 1.08 0.97
N CYS A 540 -21.22 0.68 0.26
CA CYS A 540 -20.10 1.52 -0.15
C CYS A 540 -20.00 1.58 -1.67
N THR A 541 -19.53 2.70 -2.17
CA THR A 541 -19.29 2.94 -3.59
C THR A 541 -17.84 3.30 -3.80
N LEU A 542 -17.17 2.55 -4.67
CA LEU A 542 -15.82 2.84 -5.14
C LEU A 542 -15.92 3.43 -6.55
N LEU A 543 -15.45 4.66 -6.72
CA LEU A 543 -15.24 5.28 -8.02
C LEU A 543 -13.80 5.02 -8.45
N ILE A 544 -13.64 4.37 -9.60
CA ILE A 544 -12.36 4.03 -10.21
C ILE A 544 -12.26 4.85 -11.48
N LYS A 545 -11.30 5.77 -11.53
CA LYS A 545 -11.03 6.58 -12.72
C LYS A 545 -9.73 6.13 -13.34
N ASP A 546 -9.78 5.70 -14.59
CA ASP A 546 -8.57 5.44 -15.37
C ASP A 546 -7.93 6.78 -15.75
N LYS A 547 -6.61 6.89 -15.57
CA LYS A 547 -5.86 8.13 -15.80
C LYS A 547 -5.64 8.38 -17.29
N ASP A 548 -5.48 7.32 -18.08
CA ASP A 548 -5.14 7.44 -19.50
C ASP A 548 -6.38 7.74 -20.34
N THR A 549 -7.48 7.01 -20.11
CA THR A 549 -8.75 7.25 -20.81
C THR A 549 -9.64 8.30 -20.15
N GLY A 550 -9.43 8.58 -18.87
CA GLY A 550 -10.28 9.47 -18.07
C GLY A 550 -11.64 8.88 -17.67
N LEU A 551 -12.00 7.69 -18.18
CA LEU A 551 -13.29 7.06 -17.94
C LEU A 551 -13.42 6.59 -16.49
N GLY A 552 -14.62 6.77 -15.94
CA GLY A 552 -14.97 6.34 -14.59
C GLY A 552 -15.78 5.04 -14.59
N ASN A 553 -15.51 4.16 -13.64
CA ASN A 553 -16.34 3.01 -13.33
C ASN A 553 -16.75 3.05 -11.84
N LEU A 554 -17.99 2.67 -11.57
CA LEU A 554 -18.55 2.63 -10.23
C LEU A 554 -18.71 1.18 -9.79
N HIS A 555 -18.13 0.85 -8.65
CA HIS A 555 -18.25 -0.46 -8.03
C HIS A 555 -18.97 -0.33 -6.68
N VAL A 556 -20.16 -0.93 -6.57
CA VAL A 556 -21.01 -0.85 -5.39
C VAL A 556 -21.02 -2.20 -4.68
N PHE A 557 -20.70 -2.20 -3.39
CA PHE A 557 -20.55 -3.43 -2.62
C PHE A 557 -20.94 -3.25 -1.15
N ASN A 558 -21.19 -4.37 -0.48
CA ASN A 558 -21.39 -4.40 0.96
C ASN A 558 -20.02 -4.42 1.69
N PRO A 559 -19.69 -3.41 2.50
CA PRO A 559 -18.38 -3.31 3.16
C PRO A 559 -18.13 -4.35 4.26
N ILE A 560 -19.17 -5.03 4.76
CA ILE A 560 -19.04 -6.03 5.83
C ILE A 560 -18.68 -7.40 5.27
N PHE A 561 -19.25 -7.77 4.11
CA PHE A 561 -19.07 -9.09 3.49
C PHE A 561 -18.25 -9.08 2.20
N GLY A 562 -17.96 -7.91 1.62
CA GLY A 562 -17.24 -7.77 0.36
C GLY A 562 -18.03 -8.09 -0.90
N LYS A 563 -19.28 -8.58 -0.77
CA LYS A 563 -20.11 -8.96 -1.91
C LYS A 563 -20.61 -7.74 -2.68
N LYS A 564 -20.55 -7.82 -4.01
CA LYS A 564 -21.15 -6.81 -4.91
C LYS A 564 -22.65 -6.71 -4.64
N SER A 565 -23.16 -5.48 -4.56
CA SER A 565 -24.58 -5.23 -4.35
C SER A 565 -25.38 -5.52 -5.63
N HIS A 566 -26.61 -6.01 -5.50
CA HIS A 566 -27.50 -6.31 -6.63
C HIS A 566 -28.08 -5.07 -7.35
N ILE A 567 -27.59 -3.87 -7.03
CA ILE A 567 -28.09 -2.61 -7.55
C ILE A 567 -27.43 -2.34 -8.91
N SER A 568 -28.23 -1.98 -9.91
CA SER A 568 -27.71 -1.54 -11.20
C SER A 568 -27.00 -0.20 -11.05
N VAL A 569 -25.79 -0.16 -11.58
CA VAL A 569 -24.93 1.02 -11.56
C VAL A 569 -25.08 1.75 -12.89
N PRO A 570 -25.15 3.10 -12.91
CA PRO A 570 -25.22 3.84 -14.17
C PRO A 570 -23.93 3.65 -14.97
N ALA A 571 -24.06 3.42 -16.28
CA ALA A 571 -22.92 3.46 -17.19
C ALA A 571 -22.44 4.92 -17.30
N LEU A 572 -21.13 5.12 -17.19
CA LEU A 572 -20.48 6.43 -17.29
C LEU A 572 -19.71 6.49 -18.62
N PRO A 573 -20.36 6.90 -19.73
CA PRO A 573 -19.73 6.89 -21.05
C PRO A 573 -18.68 7.99 -21.23
N ARG A 574 -18.59 8.93 -20.28
CA ARG A 574 -17.77 10.13 -20.35
C ARG A 574 -16.78 10.20 -19.19
N PRO A 575 -15.65 10.90 -19.38
CA PRO A 575 -14.72 11.15 -18.30
C PRO A 575 -15.37 11.91 -17.14
N ILE A 576 -15.14 11.44 -15.92
CA ILE A 576 -15.65 12.08 -14.70
C ILE A 576 -14.60 13.06 -14.16
N LEU A 577 -15.00 14.29 -13.89
CA LEU A 577 -14.11 15.34 -13.36
C LEU A 577 -14.06 15.29 -11.83
N GLN A 578 -15.21 15.21 -11.16
CA GLN A 578 -15.30 15.23 -9.70
C GLN A 578 -16.52 14.42 -9.23
N SER A 579 -16.50 14.03 -7.94
CA SER A 579 -17.66 13.48 -7.26
C SER A 579 -17.94 14.20 -5.94
N LEU A 580 -19.21 14.32 -5.58
CA LEU A 580 -19.68 14.90 -4.34
C LEU A 580 -20.66 13.94 -3.64
N LEU A 581 -20.45 13.68 -2.36
CA LEU A 581 -21.39 12.91 -1.53
C LEU A 581 -22.27 13.90 -0.78
N LEU A 582 -23.57 13.88 -1.05
CA LEU A 582 -24.55 14.72 -0.37
C LEU A 582 -25.05 14.04 0.92
N PRO A 583 -25.41 14.83 1.95
CA PRO A 583 -26.04 14.30 3.16
C PRO A 583 -27.50 13.90 2.95
N ILE A 584 -28.10 14.27 1.82
CA ILE A 584 -29.47 13.94 1.44
C ILE A 584 -29.58 12.43 1.26
N MET A 585 -30.65 11.85 1.81
CA MET A 585 -30.90 10.42 1.79
C MET A 585 -32.15 10.09 0.96
N ASP A 586 -32.08 8.98 0.25
CA ASP A 586 -33.26 8.37 -0.36
C ASP A 586 -34.16 7.67 0.68
N GLN A 587 -35.30 7.14 0.26
CA GLN A 587 -36.23 6.35 1.07
C GLN A 587 -35.56 5.15 1.75
N ASP A 588 -34.53 4.60 1.11
CA ASP A 588 -33.71 3.50 1.62
C ASP A 588 -32.51 3.95 2.47
N TYR A 589 -32.49 5.21 2.93
CA TYR A 589 -31.40 5.81 3.73
C TYR A 589 -30.01 5.76 3.05
N SER A 590 -29.99 5.76 1.72
CA SER A 590 -28.74 5.83 0.94
C SER A 590 -28.43 7.28 0.60
N LYS A 591 -27.21 7.73 0.92
CA LYS A 591 -26.73 9.07 0.56
C LYS A 591 -26.51 9.20 -0.95
N VAL A 592 -26.92 10.34 -1.48
CA VAL A 592 -26.82 10.62 -2.93
C VAL A 592 -25.39 11.03 -3.29
N VAL A 593 -24.84 10.38 -4.31
CA VAL A 593 -23.55 10.74 -4.94
C VAL A 593 -23.84 11.46 -6.25
N LEU A 594 -23.28 12.65 -6.40
CA LEU A 594 -23.29 13.39 -7.66
C LEU A 594 -21.94 13.28 -8.36
N LEU A 595 -21.96 13.03 -9.66
CA LEU A 595 -20.78 12.88 -10.50
C LEU A 595 -20.90 13.87 -11.66
N ILE A 596 -19.91 14.74 -11.82
CA ILE A 596 -19.86 15.73 -12.90
C ILE A 596 -18.95 15.23 -14.03
N ASP A 597 -19.46 15.26 -15.26
CA ASP A 597 -18.75 14.82 -16.45
C ASP A 597 -17.97 15.96 -17.15
N ASP A 598 -17.32 15.63 -18.26
CA ASP A 598 -16.55 16.55 -19.11
C ASP A 598 -17.40 17.63 -19.81
N GLN A 599 -18.70 17.40 -19.96
CA GLN A 599 -19.69 18.35 -20.47
C GLN A 599 -20.39 19.14 -19.37
N TYR A 600 -19.92 19.02 -18.13
CA TYR A 600 -20.50 19.67 -16.96
C TYR A 600 -21.96 19.28 -16.70
N LYS A 601 -22.36 18.08 -17.13
CA LYS A 601 -23.63 17.44 -16.76
C LYS A 601 -23.42 16.57 -15.52
N VAL A 602 -24.43 16.56 -14.67
CA VAL A 602 -24.38 15.84 -13.40
C VAL A 602 -25.21 14.56 -13.48
N THR A 603 -24.60 13.45 -13.12
CA THR A 603 -25.28 12.17 -12.92
C THR A 603 -25.44 11.92 -11.42
N ALA A 604 -26.66 11.62 -11.00
CA ALA A 604 -27.00 11.31 -9.61
C ALA A 604 -27.09 9.80 -9.39
N PHE A 605 -26.54 9.31 -8.28
CA PHE A 605 -26.61 7.90 -7.89
C PHE A 605 -26.89 7.77 -6.39
N PRO A 606 -28.00 7.15 -5.96
CA PRO A 606 -29.10 6.58 -6.77
C PRO A 606 -29.96 7.65 -7.48
N SER A 607 -30.55 7.30 -8.63
CA SER A 607 -31.41 8.19 -9.44
C SER A 607 -32.90 7.86 -9.30
N THR A 608 -33.40 7.75 -8.08
CA THR A 608 -34.83 7.50 -7.81
C THR A 608 -35.65 8.78 -8.00
N LYS A 609 -36.96 8.63 -8.22
CA LYS A 609 -37.86 9.79 -8.43
C LYS A 609 -37.86 10.75 -7.23
N ASN A 610 -37.78 10.19 -6.02
CA ASN A 610 -37.71 10.98 -4.78
C ASN A 610 -36.43 11.81 -4.71
N VAL A 611 -35.28 11.20 -5.00
CA VAL A 611 -34.00 11.91 -5.05
C VAL A 611 -34.00 13.02 -6.11
N LEU A 612 -34.55 12.75 -7.30
CA LEU A 612 -34.63 13.76 -8.35
C LEU A 612 -35.51 14.95 -7.95
N GLN A 613 -36.64 14.70 -7.28
CA GLN A 613 -37.49 15.77 -6.76
C GLN A 613 -36.75 16.61 -5.68
N GLN A 614 -36.10 15.95 -4.73
CA GLN A 614 -35.30 16.63 -3.69
C GLN A 614 -34.16 17.45 -4.30
N LEU A 615 -33.48 16.91 -5.33
CA LEU A 615 -32.44 17.64 -6.05
C LEU A 615 -33.01 18.85 -6.79
N GLN A 616 -34.20 18.76 -7.38
CA GLN A 616 -34.86 19.91 -8.04
C GLN A 616 -35.22 21.03 -7.05
N GLU A 617 -35.62 20.67 -5.83
CA GLU A 617 -35.91 21.62 -4.75
C GLU A 617 -34.63 22.27 -4.21
N MET A 618 -33.53 21.51 -4.12
CA MET A 618 -32.27 21.96 -3.51
C MET A 618 -31.19 22.40 -4.50
N ALA A 619 -31.41 22.31 -5.82
CA ALA A 619 -30.39 22.50 -6.85
C ALA A 619 -29.59 23.79 -6.68
N SER A 620 -30.27 24.90 -6.38
CA SER A 620 -29.64 26.22 -6.22
C SER A 620 -28.68 26.33 -5.04
N SER A 621 -28.68 25.38 -4.11
CA SER A 621 -27.77 25.33 -2.95
C SER A 621 -26.59 24.37 -3.13
N ILE A 622 -26.53 23.64 -4.25
CA ILE A 622 -25.47 22.69 -4.55
C ILE A 622 -24.46 23.34 -5.49
N PHE A 623 -23.20 23.38 -5.06
CA PHE A 623 -22.08 23.96 -5.80
C PHE A 623 -20.96 22.91 -5.98
N PHE A 624 -20.35 22.91 -7.16
CA PHE A 624 -19.14 22.16 -7.48
C PHE A 624 -17.97 23.12 -7.63
N TYR A 625 -16.77 22.66 -7.33
CA TYR A 625 -15.54 23.37 -7.63
C TYR A 625 -14.59 22.43 -8.36
N LEU A 626 -14.21 22.79 -9.57
CA LEU A 626 -13.27 22.04 -10.39
C LEU A 626 -11.91 22.74 -10.37
N VAL A 627 -10.86 21.95 -10.28
CA VAL A 627 -9.47 22.42 -10.23
C VAL A 627 -8.71 21.77 -11.37
N ASP A 628 -8.28 22.57 -12.33
CA ASP A 628 -7.36 22.18 -13.38
C ASP A 628 -5.95 22.70 -13.03
N SER A 629 -5.12 21.81 -12.50
CA SER A 629 -3.75 22.13 -12.12
C SER A 629 -2.82 22.36 -13.31
N SER A 630 -3.19 21.92 -14.51
CA SER A 630 -2.37 22.09 -15.72
C SER A 630 -2.51 23.50 -16.30
N GLN A 631 -3.73 24.05 -16.27
CA GLN A 631 -4.04 25.41 -16.68
C GLN A 631 -3.99 26.42 -15.53
N GLY A 632 -3.88 25.95 -14.28
CA GLY A 632 -3.93 26.81 -13.09
C GLY A 632 -5.33 27.38 -12.84
N ARG A 633 -6.39 26.76 -13.36
CA ARG A 633 -7.76 27.27 -13.32
C ARG A 633 -8.58 26.60 -12.23
N LEU A 634 -9.23 27.40 -11.40
CA LEU A 634 -10.27 26.97 -10.46
C LEU A 634 -11.60 27.57 -10.89
N SER A 635 -12.61 26.72 -11.06
CA SER A 635 -13.93 27.13 -11.55
C SER A 635 -15.02 26.57 -10.67
N GLY A 636 -15.99 27.41 -10.31
CA GLY A 636 -17.16 27.04 -9.52
C GLY A 636 -18.42 26.94 -10.36
N PHE A 637 -19.17 25.86 -10.19
CA PHE A 637 -20.39 25.57 -10.93
C PHE A 637 -21.60 25.42 -9.99
N ARG A 638 -22.76 25.96 -10.37
CA ARG A 638 -24.04 25.72 -9.68
C ARG A 638 -24.78 24.57 -10.34
N LEU A 639 -25.48 23.76 -9.55
CA LEU A 639 -26.43 22.79 -10.09
C LEU A 639 -27.75 23.48 -10.50
N LEU A 640 -28.23 23.16 -11.71
CA LEU A 640 -29.54 23.57 -12.20
C LEU A 640 -30.58 22.45 -12.00
N LYS A 641 -31.87 22.81 -12.13
CA LYS A 641 -32.99 21.87 -11.90
C LYS A 641 -33.05 20.72 -12.90
N ASP A 642 -32.46 20.90 -14.08
CA ASP A 642 -32.33 19.89 -15.13
C ASP A 642 -31.07 19.01 -14.98
N LEU A 643 -30.34 19.14 -13.86
CA LEU A 643 -29.04 18.49 -13.61
C LEU A 643 -27.91 18.91 -14.56
N SER A 644 -28.10 20.00 -15.31
CA SER A 644 -27.00 20.72 -15.92
C SER A 644 -26.30 21.60 -14.88
N THR A 645 -25.15 22.15 -15.23
CA THR A 645 -24.46 23.10 -14.36
C THR A 645 -24.16 24.40 -15.09
N GLU A 646 -24.15 25.49 -14.34
CA GLU A 646 -23.77 26.82 -14.82
C GLU A 646 -22.50 27.28 -14.14
N LEU A 647 -21.61 27.94 -14.89
CA LEU A 647 -20.40 28.54 -14.34
C LEU A 647 -20.74 29.82 -13.58
N ILE A 648 -20.33 29.91 -12.31
CA ILE A 648 -20.55 31.09 -11.45
C ILE A 648 -19.30 31.94 -11.33
N TRP A 649 -18.17 31.30 -11.06
CA TRP A 649 -16.92 32.00 -10.76
C TRP A 649 -15.73 31.23 -11.33
N GLU A 650 -14.68 31.98 -11.65
CA GLU A 650 -13.43 31.46 -12.17
C GLU A 650 -12.26 32.25 -11.58
N VAL A 651 -11.26 31.53 -11.06
CA VAL A 651 -10.01 32.07 -10.54
C VAL A 651 -8.88 31.41 -11.31
N VAL A 652 -8.02 32.21 -11.92
CA VAL A 652 -6.88 31.74 -12.70
C VAL A 652 -5.59 32.10 -11.98
N ILE A 653 -4.79 31.08 -11.67
CA ILE A 653 -3.46 31.20 -11.09
C ILE A 653 -2.44 31.05 -12.23
N PRO A 654 -1.54 32.03 -12.44
CA PRO A 654 -0.62 32.02 -13.56
C PRO A 654 0.41 30.90 -13.44
N THR A 655 0.34 29.93 -14.35
CA THR A 655 1.19 28.72 -14.37
C THR A 655 2.64 28.99 -14.71
N GLU A 656 2.94 30.15 -15.32
CA GLU A 656 4.30 30.60 -15.58
C GLU A 656 5.09 30.82 -14.27
N VAL A 657 4.39 31.25 -13.21
CA VAL A 657 5.02 31.64 -11.94
C VAL A 657 4.73 30.61 -10.84
N GLN A 658 3.53 30.03 -10.81
CA GLN A 658 3.08 29.16 -9.72
C GLN A 658 2.30 27.96 -10.24
N LYS A 659 2.48 26.80 -9.61
CA LYS A 659 1.74 25.59 -9.90
C LYS A 659 0.92 25.16 -8.70
N ILE A 660 -0.34 24.78 -8.92
CA ILE A 660 -1.22 24.21 -7.90
C ILE A 660 -0.73 22.80 -7.56
N VAL A 661 -0.41 22.57 -6.29
CA VAL A 661 0.09 21.28 -5.79
C VAL A 661 -1.02 20.48 -5.14
N ALA A 662 -1.83 21.12 -4.31
CA ALA A 662 -2.90 20.45 -3.58
C ALA A 662 -4.02 21.41 -3.17
N VAL A 663 -5.24 20.87 -3.11
CA VAL A 663 -6.45 21.57 -2.66
C VAL A 663 -7.15 20.70 -1.63
N LYS A 664 -7.44 21.23 -0.44
CA LYS A 664 -8.23 20.54 0.58
C LYS A 664 -9.34 21.44 1.12
N GLY A 665 -10.56 20.90 1.10
CA GLY A 665 -11.66 21.41 1.91
C GLY A 665 -11.66 20.81 3.31
N LYS A 666 -12.58 21.29 4.15
CA LYS A 666 -12.85 20.67 5.46
C LYS A 666 -13.49 19.30 5.28
N ARG A 667 -13.36 18.44 6.30
CA ARG A 667 -14.04 17.15 6.30
C ARG A 667 -15.53 17.37 6.54
N ALA A 668 -16.39 16.75 5.72
CA ALA A 668 -17.84 16.92 5.83
C ALA A 668 -18.46 16.33 7.11
N ASN A 669 -17.77 15.40 7.77
CA ASN A 669 -18.19 14.76 9.02
C ASN A 669 -17.57 15.42 10.28
N GLU A 670 -16.89 16.56 10.12
CA GLU A 670 -16.34 17.30 11.24
C GLU A 670 -17.42 18.16 11.92
N HIS A 671 -17.54 18.02 13.24
CA HIS A 671 -18.37 18.89 14.06
C HIS A 671 -17.50 19.79 14.94
N VAL A 672 -17.99 21.01 15.17
CA VAL A 672 -17.33 22.03 16.00
C VAL A 672 -18.21 22.32 17.20
N HIS A 673 -17.73 21.96 18.41
CA HIS A 673 -18.51 22.13 19.63
C HIS A 673 -18.62 23.61 20.05
N SER A 674 -17.51 24.34 20.07
CA SER A 674 -17.48 25.75 20.49
C SER A 674 -17.30 26.70 19.30
N GLN A 675 -18.28 27.59 19.11
CA GLN A 675 -18.31 28.61 18.06
C GLN A 675 -17.37 29.79 18.33
N GLY A 676 -17.03 30.04 19.59
CA GLY A 676 -16.10 31.09 20.00
C GLY A 676 -15.07 30.59 21.01
N ARG A 677 -14.06 31.43 21.26
CA ARG A 677 -13.04 31.24 22.28
C ARG A 677 -13.19 32.32 23.34
N VAL A 678 -13.23 31.95 24.60
CA VAL A 678 -13.30 32.89 25.72
C VAL A 678 -11.92 33.53 25.91
N MET A 679 -11.90 34.85 26.04
CA MET A 679 -10.74 35.69 26.28
C MET A 679 -10.55 35.93 27.79
N GLY A 680 -9.39 36.45 28.20
CA GLY A 680 -9.09 36.69 29.63
C GLY A 680 -10.09 37.63 30.29
N ASP A 681 -10.50 38.68 29.58
CA ASP A 681 -11.50 39.66 30.03
C ASP A 681 -12.96 39.15 30.01
N ARG A 682 -13.17 37.84 29.83
CA ARG A 682 -14.48 37.16 29.68
C ARG A 682 -15.23 37.54 28.40
N SER A 683 -14.62 38.29 27.48
CA SER A 683 -15.17 38.48 26.15
C SER A 683 -15.05 37.18 25.34
N VAL A 684 -15.77 37.11 24.20
CA VAL A 684 -15.75 35.95 23.33
C VAL A 684 -15.24 36.38 21.96
N LEU A 685 -14.19 35.72 21.49
CA LEU A 685 -13.68 35.85 20.13
C LEU A 685 -14.28 34.75 19.26
N TYR A 686 -15.15 35.11 18.32
CA TYR A 686 -15.87 34.16 17.49
C TYR A 686 -15.01 33.63 16.35
N LYS A 687 -15.06 32.31 16.14
CA LYS A 687 -14.32 31.61 15.09
C LYS A 687 -15.02 31.82 13.74
N TYR A 688 -14.25 32.04 12.70
CA TYR A 688 -14.80 32.08 11.34
C TYR A 688 -14.91 30.66 10.77
N LEU A 689 -16.13 30.11 10.78
CA LEU A 689 -16.41 28.71 10.46
C LEU A 689 -17.09 28.53 9.10
N ASN A 690 -16.42 28.95 8.02
CA ASN A 690 -16.94 28.73 6.67
C ASN A 690 -16.83 27.23 6.27
N PRO A 691 -17.95 26.50 6.05
CA PRO A 691 -17.91 25.08 5.69
C PRO A 691 -17.41 24.84 4.26
N ASN A 692 -17.52 25.86 3.39
CA ASN A 692 -17.17 25.79 1.97
C ASN A 692 -15.78 26.33 1.67
N LEU A 693 -14.97 26.60 2.70
CA LEU A 693 -13.63 27.15 2.53
C LEU A 693 -12.67 26.08 2.00
N LEU A 694 -11.94 26.44 0.95
CA LEU A 694 -10.92 25.63 0.31
C LEU A 694 -9.55 26.24 0.61
N ALA A 695 -8.62 25.41 1.07
CA ALA A 695 -7.22 25.78 1.18
C ALA A 695 -6.48 25.25 -0.06
N VAL A 696 -5.99 26.17 -0.88
CA VAL A 696 -5.27 25.92 -2.12
C VAL A 696 -3.80 26.24 -1.90
N VAL A 697 -2.93 25.27 -2.15
CA VAL A 697 -1.48 25.41 -2.01
C VAL A 697 -0.82 25.43 -3.38
N THR A 698 0.07 26.40 -3.56
CA THR A 698 0.83 26.61 -4.79
C THR A 698 2.33 26.63 -4.50
N GLU A 699 3.12 26.14 -5.45
CA GLU A 699 4.58 26.21 -5.42
C GLU A 699 5.09 27.00 -6.62
N SER A 700 6.16 27.77 -6.43
CA SER A 700 6.80 28.49 -7.53
C SER A 700 7.38 27.56 -8.58
N THR A 701 7.29 27.94 -9.85
CA THR A 701 7.98 27.24 -10.96
C THR A 701 9.49 27.44 -10.91
N ASP A 702 9.95 28.61 -10.48
CA ASP A 702 11.37 28.88 -10.23
C ASP A 702 11.85 28.11 -8.99
N ILE A 703 12.80 27.20 -9.23
CA ILE A 703 13.39 26.31 -8.20
C ILE A 703 14.61 26.99 -7.55
N HIS A 704 15.05 28.15 -8.03
CA HIS A 704 16.20 28.86 -7.48
C HIS A 704 15.96 29.24 -6.01
N GLN A 705 16.91 28.91 -5.13
CA GLN A 705 16.76 29.00 -3.66
C GLN A 705 16.31 30.37 -3.16
N ASP A 706 16.76 31.46 -3.80
CA ASP A 706 16.42 32.83 -3.40
C ASP A 706 15.07 33.34 -3.91
N ARG A 707 14.53 32.72 -4.97
CA ARG A 707 13.31 33.15 -5.66
C ARG A 707 12.16 32.20 -5.43
N SER A 708 12.42 30.99 -4.93
CA SER A 708 11.39 30.01 -4.65
C SER A 708 10.45 30.49 -3.56
N PHE A 709 9.16 30.18 -3.69
CA PHE A 709 8.17 30.51 -2.68
C PHE A 709 7.01 29.52 -2.70
N VAL A 710 6.27 29.49 -1.60
CA VAL A 710 5.03 28.71 -1.44
C VAL A 710 3.89 29.68 -1.21
N GLY A 711 2.83 29.59 -2.01
CA GLY A 711 1.63 30.42 -1.87
C GLY A 711 0.46 29.62 -1.28
N ILE A 712 -0.29 30.24 -0.37
CA ILE A 712 -1.54 29.69 0.19
C ILE A 712 -2.67 30.65 -0.09
N PHE A 713 -3.73 30.11 -0.68
CA PHE A 713 -4.96 30.82 -0.96
C PHE A 713 -6.10 30.14 -0.21
N LEU A 714 -6.82 30.90 0.60
CA LEU A 714 -8.07 30.47 1.21
C LEU A 714 -9.20 31.02 0.36
N ILE A 715 -9.91 30.15 -0.35
CA ILE A 715 -10.93 30.51 -1.33
C ILE A 715 -12.28 29.96 -0.88
N ASP A 716 -13.33 30.77 -0.92
CA ASP A 716 -14.69 30.28 -0.73
C ASP A 716 -15.15 29.50 -1.98
N GLY A 717 -15.46 28.21 -1.83
CA GLY A 717 -15.87 27.33 -2.93
C GLY A 717 -17.21 27.69 -3.57
N VAL A 718 -18.04 28.52 -2.94
CA VAL A 718 -19.34 28.96 -3.48
C VAL A 718 -19.20 30.24 -4.30
N THR A 719 -18.50 31.25 -3.78
CA THR A 719 -18.40 32.57 -4.43
C THR A 719 -17.13 32.78 -5.23
N GLY A 720 -16.08 31.98 -5.01
CA GLY A 720 -14.76 32.20 -5.58
C GLY A 720 -13.98 33.34 -4.92
N ARG A 721 -14.53 33.95 -3.86
CA ARG A 721 -13.85 35.04 -3.15
C ARG A 721 -12.60 34.50 -2.44
N ILE A 722 -11.47 35.13 -2.70
CA ILE A 722 -10.23 34.89 -1.96
C ILE A 722 -10.37 35.56 -0.58
N VAL A 723 -10.48 34.74 0.45
CA VAL A 723 -10.61 35.17 1.85
C VAL A 723 -9.26 35.64 2.40
N HIS A 724 -8.20 34.91 2.06
CA HIS A 724 -6.84 35.25 2.47
C HIS A 724 -5.81 34.71 1.48
N GLU A 725 -4.72 35.45 1.33
CA GLU A 725 -3.54 35.08 0.56
C GLU A 725 -2.30 35.24 1.43
N ALA A 726 -1.47 34.19 1.48
CA ALA A 726 -0.19 34.21 2.16
C ALA A 726 0.91 33.67 1.24
N VAL A 727 2.01 34.41 1.12
CA VAL A 727 3.17 34.02 0.30
C VAL A 727 4.40 33.86 1.18
N GLN A 728 4.86 32.61 1.32
CA GLN A 728 6.08 32.29 2.04
C GLN A 728 7.28 32.33 1.10
N ARG A 729 8.10 33.37 1.22
CA ARG A 729 9.32 33.54 0.41
C ARG A 729 10.44 32.61 0.87
N LYS A 730 11.30 32.21 -0.06
CA LYS A 730 12.44 31.30 0.16
C LYS A 730 12.01 29.99 0.81
N ALA A 731 10.91 29.45 0.28
CA ALA A 731 10.34 28.19 0.70
C ALA A 731 10.19 27.25 -0.49
N ARG A 732 10.19 25.95 -0.22
CA ARG A 732 10.01 24.89 -1.21
C ARG A 732 9.19 23.73 -0.61
N GLY A 733 8.50 22.99 -1.47
CA GLY A 733 7.85 21.74 -1.09
C GLY A 733 8.81 20.58 -0.81
N PRO A 734 8.27 19.39 -0.47
CA PRO A 734 6.84 19.06 -0.47
C PRO A 734 6.08 19.80 0.65
N VAL A 735 4.93 20.38 0.30
CA VAL A 735 4.06 21.06 1.27
C VAL A 735 3.00 20.10 1.79
N HIS A 736 3.00 19.87 3.10
CA HIS A 736 1.96 19.09 3.77
C HIS A 736 1.07 20.03 4.57
N PHE A 737 -0.25 19.90 4.46
CA PHE A 737 -1.16 20.76 5.20
C PHE A 737 -2.45 20.06 5.62
N VAL A 738 -3.06 20.62 6.65
CA VAL A 738 -4.30 20.19 7.28
C VAL A 738 -5.21 21.41 7.45
N HIS A 739 -6.47 21.27 7.06
CA HIS A 739 -7.52 22.27 7.22
C HIS A 739 -8.61 21.65 8.10
N SER A 740 -8.88 22.25 9.26
CA SER A 740 -9.84 21.77 10.26
C SER A 740 -10.41 22.96 11.02
N GLU A 741 -11.67 22.86 11.44
CA GLU A 741 -12.43 23.90 12.17
C GLU A 741 -12.28 25.32 11.56
N ASN A 742 -11.47 26.18 12.17
CA ASN A 742 -11.19 27.56 11.76
C ASN A 742 -9.70 27.80 11.48
N TRP A 743 -8.91 26.74 11.32
CA TRP A 743 -7.46 26.84 11.24
C TRP A 743 -6.87 25.99 10.12
N VAL A 744 -5.72 26.45 9.62
CA VAL A 744 -4.92 25.77 8.60
C VAL A 744 -3.49 25.69 9.11
N VAL A 745 -2.96 24.47 9.17
CA VAL A 745 -1.55 24.24 9.49
C VAL A 745 -0.88 23.66 8.25
N TYR A 746 0.24 24.24 7.85
CA TYR A 746 1.02 23.77 6.71
C TYR A 746 2.51 23.75 7.07
N ALA A 747 3.23 22.80 6.48
CA ALA A 747 4.65 22.61 6.66
C ALA A 747 5.37 22.73 5.31
N TYR A 748 6.53 23.39 5.32
CA TYR A 748 7.37 23.59 4.14
C TYR A 748 8.86 23.60 4.51
N TRP A 749 9.71 23.53 3.50
CA TRP A 749 11.16 23.65 3.66
C TRP A 749 11.62 25.08 3.39
N ASN A 750 12.26 25.72 4.38
CA ASN A 750 12.87 27.03 4.22
C ASN A 750 14.27 26.88 3.58
N THR A 751 14.46 27.40 2.37
CA THR A 751 15.72 27.30 1.62
C THR A 751 16.81 28.21 2.18
N LYS A 752 16.44 29.35 2.78
CA LYS A 752 17.39 30.31 3.36
C LYS A 752 18.07 29.75 4.61
N SER A 753 17.28 29.20 5.52
CA SER A 753 17.77 28.66 6.80
C SER A 753 18.01 27.15 6.77
N ARG A 754 17.63 26.47 5.67
CA ARG A 754 17.78 25.02 5.46
C ARG A 754 17.16 24.19 6.58
N ARG A 755 15.90 24.49 6.90
CA ARG A 755 15.13 23.80 7.95
C ARG A 755 13.65 23.68 7.59
N ASN A 756 12.94 22.79 8.27
CA ASN A 756 11.49 22.67 8.13
C ASN A 756 10.80 23.69 9.03
N GLU A 757 9.73 24.28 8.54
CA GLU A 757 8.92 25.25 9.28
C GLU A 757 7.44 24.86 9.18
N PHE A 758 6.74 24.93 10.30
CA PHE A 758 5.29 24.96 10.35
C PHE A 758 4.81 26.40 10.28
N SER A 759 3.69 26.63 9.64
CA SER A 759 2.97 27.89 9.74
C SER A 759 1.50 27.62 9.96
N VAL A 760 0.91 28.43 10.82
CA VAL A 760 -0.47 28.27 11.29
C VAL A 760 -1.23 29.52 10.91
N LEU A 761 -2.41 29.35 10.33
CA LEU A 761 -3.42 30.39 10.18
C LEU A 761 -4.62 30.05 11.05
N GLU A 762 -5.15 31.02 11.79
CA GLU A 762 -6.46 30.94 12.45
C GLU A 762 -7.34 32.09 11.97
N LEU A 763 -8.60 31.78 11.65
CA LEU A 763 -9.57 32.75 11.17
C LEU A 763 -10.60 33.05 12.26
N PHE A 764 -10.81 34.33 12.52
CA PHE A 764 -11.77 34.86 13.49
C PHE A 764 -12.71 35.87 12.84
N GLU A 765 -13.97 35.89 13.25
CA GLU A 765 -14.97 36.84 12.77
C GLU A 765 -14.87 38.18 13.52
N GLY A 766 -14.52 38.13 14.80
CA GLY A 766 -14.41 39.28 15.69
C GLY A 766 -15.06 39.00 17.06
N MET A 767 -15.42 40.07 17.77
CA MET A 767 -16.13 39.97 19.06
C MET A 767 -17.66 39.85 18.91
N GLU A 768 -18.19 40.13 17.72
CA GLU A 768 -19.61 40.01 17.39
C GLU A 768 -19.81 38.97 16.28
N LEU A 769 -20.91 38.23 16.36
CA LEU A 769 -21.36 37.31 15.30
C LEU A 769 -22.24 38.06 14.31
N TYR A 770 -21.99 37.92 13.01
CA TYR A 770 -22.89 38.48 11.99
C TYR A 770 -24.24 37.76 11.99
N ASN A 771 -24.24 36.43 12.01
CA ASN A 771 -25.45 35.62 12.11
C ASN A 771 -25.16 34.31 12.86
N SER A 772 -25.87 34.10 13.96
CA SER A 772 -25.73 32.94 14.84
C SER A 772 -26.45 31.68 14.36
N THR A 773 -27.43 31.82 13.46
CA THR A 773 -28.33 30.73 13.04
C THR A 773 -27.85 30.01 11.79
N VAL A 774 -27.41 30.78 10.79
CA VAL A 774 -27.07 30.25 9.47
C VAL A 774 -25.78 30.86 8.96
N PHE A 775 -24.92 30.00 8.42
CA PHE A 775 -23.77 30.40 7.63
C PHE A 775 -24.11 30.30 6.14
N SER A 776 -24.14 31.45 5.45
CA SER A 776 -24.29 31.51 3.99
C SER A 776 -23.09 32.24 3.39
N SER A 777 -22.38 31.58 2.49
CA SER A 777 -21.25 32.18 1.75
C SER A 777 -21.64 33.38 0.88
N LEU A 778 -22.93 33.48 0.51
CA LEU A 778 -23.44 34.55 -0.36
C LEU A 778 -23.75 35.86 0.40
N ASP A 779 -23.99 35.76 1.71
CA ASP A 779 -24.44 36.87 2.57
C ASP A 779 -23.43 37.13 3.69
N ARG A 780 -22.17 37.33 3.29
CA ARG A 780 -21.05 37.67 4.19
C ARG A 780 -20.16 38.75 3.56
N PRO A 781 -20.39 40.04 3.89
CA PRO A 781 -19.57 41.12 3.36
C PRO A 781 -18.20 41.21 4.02
N HIS A 782 -18.11 40.95 5.34
CA HIS A 782 -16.91 41.12 6.13
C HIS A 782 -15.92 39.97 5.95
N LEU A 783 -14.63 40.31 5.78
CA LEU A 783 -13.55 39.33 5.80
C LEU A 783 -13.17 39.00 7.24
N PRO A 784 -12.78 37.75 7.52
CA PRO A 784 -12.29 37.37 8.84
C PRO A 784 -10.93 38.00 9.14
N GLN A 785 -10.67 38.23 10.41
CA GLN A 785 -9.33 38.50 10.92
C GLN A 785 -8.52 37.21 10.89
N VAL A 786 -7.41 37.22 10.14
CA VAL A 786 -6.51 36.07 10.04
C VAL A 786 -5.27 36.33 10.89
N LEU A 787 -5.05 35.46 11.88
CA LEU A 787 -3.85 35.45 12.69
C LEU A 787 -2.91 34.38 12.17
N GLN A 788 -1.63 34.72 12.05
CA GLN A 788 -0.61 33.81 11.53
C GLN A 788 0.64 33.79 12.41
N GLN A 789 1.24 32.61 12.54
CA GLN A 789 2.53 32.45 13.23
C GLN A 789 3.27 31.23 12.69
N SER A 790 4.60 31.34 12.61
CA SER A 790 5.48 30.30 12.10
C SER A 790 6.33 29.70 13.22
N TYR A 791 6.63 28.41 13.10
CA TYR A 791 7.37 27.60 14.06
C TYR A 791 8.41 26.76 13.33
N ILE A 792 9.55 26.48 13.96
CA ILE A 792 10.63 25.66 13.42
C ILE A 792 10.41 24.22 13.87
N PHE A 793 10.56 23.29 12.93
CA PHE A 793 10.48 21.86 13.20
C PHE A 793 11.78 21.15 12.81
N PRO A 794 12.39 20.36 13.72
CA PRO A 794 13.76 19.86 13.53
C PRO A 794 13.88 18.66 12.56
N SER A 795 12.76 18.06 12.14
CA SER A 795 12.74 16.85 11.29
C SER A 795 11.89 17.11 10.04
N PRO A 796 12.17 16.47 8.89
CA PRO A 796 11.23 16.51 7.77
C PRO A 796 9.96 15.71 8.09
N ILE A 797 8.92 15.97 7.32
CA ILE A 797 7.56 15.46 7.52
C ILE A 797 7.16 14.68 6.27
N SER A 798 6.60 13.49 6.46
CA SER A 798 6.08 12.66 5.36
C SER A 798 4.57 12.86 5.14
N THR A 799 3.81 13.09 6.21
CA THR A 799 2.35 13.28 6.16
C THR A 799 1.84 13.94 7.44
N LEU A 800 0.69 14.62 7.34
CA LEU A 800 0.03 15.34 8.42
C LEU A 800 -1.47 15.05 8.41
N GLU A 801 -2.04 14.79 9.59
CA GLU A 801 -3.49 14.64 9.74
C GLU A 801 -3.96 15.13 11.13
N ALA A 802 -5.22 15.57 11.26
CA ALA A 802 -5.79 15.93 12.56
C ALA A 802 -6.63 14.79 13.17
N THR A 803 -6.69 14.75 14.49
CA THR A 803 -7.61 13.87 15.22
C THR A 803 -9.07 14.31 15.05
N LEU A 804 -9.96 13.34 14.86
CA LEU A 804 -11.39 13.54 14.66
C LEU A 804 -12.23 12.74 15.68
N THR A 805 -13.21 13.40 16.31
CA THR A 805 -14.21 12.82 17.21
C THR A 805 -15.60 13.27 16.80
N GLU A 806 -16.64 12.59 17.30
CA GLU A 806 -18.03 12.81 16.83
C GLU A 806 -18.54 14.21 17.15
N LYS A 807 -18.27 14.75 18.34
CA LYS A 807 -18.76 16.07 18.77
C LYS A 807 -17.73 17.19 18.68
N GLY A 808 -16.45 16.85 18.54
CA GLY A 808 -15.36 17.84 18.50
C GLY A 808 -15.18 18.61 19.83
N ILE A 809 -15.39 17.94 20.96
CA ILE A 809 -15.20 18.48 22.32
C ILE A 809 -13.76 18.28 22.78
N THR A 810 -13.19 17.10 22.53
CA THR A 810 -11.82 16.79 22.94
C THR A 810 -10.81 17.70 22.23
N SER A 811 -9.66 17.95 22.87
CA SER A 811 -8.58 18.71 22.26
C SER A 811 -8.12 18.10 20.92
N ARG A 812 -7.86 18.96 19.93
CA ARG A 812 -7.35 18.52 18.63
C ARG A 812 -5.83 18.33 18.70
N HIS A 813 -5.39 17.15 18.27
CA HIS A 813 -3.96 16.87 18.07
C HIS A 813 -3.68 16.72 16.57
N LEU A 814 -2.48 17.12 16.19
CA LEU A 814 -1.94 16.99 14.84
C LEU A 814 -0.97 15.80 14.84
N LEU A 815 -1.29 14.78 14.05
CA LEU A 815 -0.50 13.58 13.87
C LEU A 815 0.52 13.83 12.76
N VAL A 816 1.80 13.83 13.12
CA VAL A 816 2.93 14.05 12.20
C VAL A 816 3.61 12.71 11.93
N GLY A 817 3.58 12.25 10.67
CA GLY A 817 4.38 11.11 10.23
C GLY A 817 5.80 11.55 9.90
N LEU A 818 6.79 11.03 10.62
CA LEU A 818 8.21 11.29 10.37
C LEU A 818 8.80 10.26 9.39
N PRO A 819 9.85 10.57 8.62
CA PRO A 819 10.49 9.60 7.72
C PRO A 819 11.16 8.44 8.48
N SER A 820 11.52 8.63 9.76
CA SER A 820 12.01 7.57 10.63
C SER A 820 10.95 6.50 10.92
N GLY A 821 9.70 6.75 10.53
CA GLY A 821 8.56 5.89 10.76
C GLY A 821 7.90 6.09 12.12
N ASN A 822 8.36 7.05 12.93
CA ASN A 822 7.68 7.46 14.16
C ASN A 822 6.50 8.39 13.85
N ILE A 823 5.41 8.25 14.61
CA ILE A 823 4.22 9.09 14.47
C ILE A 823 4.12 9.94 15.74
N LEU A 824 4.28 11.24 15.59
CA LEU A 824 4.22 12.22 16.68
C LEU A 824 2.80 12.75 16.83
N SER A 825 2.26 12.75 18.06
CA SER A 825 1.02 13.44 18.38
C SER A 825 1.32 14.82 18.96
N LEU A 826 1.19 15.87 18.15
CA LEU A 826 1.46 17.24 18.53
C LEU A 826 0.16 17.96 18.93
N PRO A 827 -0.01 18.42 20.18
CA PRO A 827 -1.19 19.17 20.57
C PRO A 827 -1.31 20.49 19.81
N LYS A 828 -2.50 20.80 19.25
CA LYS A 828 -2.75 22.06 18.51
C LYS A 828 -2.50 23.31 19.37
N LEU A 829 -2.61 23.19 20.69
CA LEU A 829 -2.34 24.28 21.65
C LEU A 829 -0.94 24.89 21.50
N PHE A 830 0.08 24.09 21.12
CA PHE A 830 1.41 24.64 20.89
C PHE A 830 1.53 25.41 19.58
N LEU A 831 0.64 25.13 18.63
CA LEU A 831 0.58 25.76 17.31
C LEU A 831 -0.55 26.81 17.30
N ASP A 832 -0.51 27.77 18.23
CA ASP A 832 -1.51 28.82 18.37
C ASP A 832 -0.90 30.17 17.98
N PRO A 833 -1.42 30.90 16.97
CA PRO A 833 -0.84 32.16 16.51
C PRO A 833 -0.95 33.30 17.52
N ARG A 834 -1.74 33.12 18.60
CA ARG A 834 -1.93 34.11 19.66
C ARG A 834 -0.87 34.04 20.75
N ARG A 835 0.08 33.10 20.66
CA ARG A 835 1.15 32.95 21.66
C ARG A 835 2.02 34.23 21.66
N PRO A 836 2.06 34.97 22.77
CA PRO A 836 2.74 36.25 22.79
C PRO A 836 4.25 36.05 22.91
N GLU A 837 5.04 36.92 22.28
CA GLU A 837 6.51 36.92 22.46
C GLU A 837 6.89 37.26 23.91
N VAL A 838 6.15 38.19 24.52
CA VAL A 838 6.28 38.58 25.92
C VAL A 838 4.93 38.42 26.62
N ALA A 839 4.90 37.67 27.73
CA ALA A 839 3.66 37.38 28.45
C ALA A 839 3.04 38.65 29.09
N SER A 840 1.80 38.96 28.73
CA SER A 840 0.95 39.96 29.39
C SER A 840 0.06 39.32 30.47
N GLU A 841 -0.57 40.13 31.34
CA GLU A 841 -1.53 39.64 32.34
C GLU A 841 -2.73 38.93 31.71
N GLN A 842 -3.29 39.48 30.62
CA GLN A 842 -4.40 38.85 29.90
C GLN A 842 -3.99 37.51 29.29
N SER A 843 -2.79 37.43 28.71
CA SER A 843 -2.29 36.18 28.14
C SER A 843 -2.07 35.10 29.20
N ARG A 844 -1.71 35.50 30.43
CA ARG A 844 -1.56 34.59 31.58
C ARG A 844 -2.92 34.12 32.09
N GLU A 845 -3.92 34.99 32.13
CA GLU A 845 -5.29 34.63 32.49
C GLU A 845 -5.88 33.59 31.52
N GLU A 846 -5.58 33.72 30.23
CA GLU A 846 -5.95 32.74 29.19
C GLU A 846 -5.09 31.47 29.18
N ASN A 847 -4.07 31.39 30.04
CA ASN A 847 -3.08 30.30 30.05
C ASN A 847 -2.35 30.10 28.71
N LEU A 848 -2.08 31.19 27.98
CA LEU A 848 -1.29 31.14 26.75
C LEU A 848 0.19 30.94 27.07
N ILE A 849 0.78 29.93 26.44
CA ILE A 849 2.20 29.66 26.54
C ILE A 849 2.95 30.72 25.72
N PRO A 850 3.98 31.40 26.26
CA PRO A 850 4.79 32.35 25.48
C PRO A 850 5.34 31.72 24.20
N TYR A 851 5.51 32.52 23.16
CA TYR A 851 6.02 32.04 21.87
C TYR A 851 7.41 31.43 22.03
N SER A 852 7.54 30.20 21.54
CA SER A 852 8.82 29.50 21.42
C SER A 852 8.91 29.04 19.97
N PRO A 853 9.83 29.60 19.16
CA PRO A 853 9.91 29.29 17.75
C PRO A 853 10.28 27.82 17.51
N GLU A 854 11.17 27.27 18.33
CA GLU A 854 11.59 25.87 18.21
C GLU A 854 10.60 24.92 18.88
N MET A 855 10.13 23.94 18.12
CA MET A 855 9.22 22.91 18.60
C MET A 855 10.00 21.63 18.93
N PRO A 856 10.13 21.25 20.21
CA PRO A 856 10.90 20.07 20.59
C PRO A 856 10.17 18.79 20.22
N ILE A 857 10.90 17.81 19.67
CA ILE A 857 10.40 16.44 19.50
C ILE A 857 10.62 15.68 20.80
N ARG A 858 9.52 15.35 21.47
CA ARG A 858 9.52 14.55 22.70
C ARG A 858 9.18 13.11 22.38
N THR A 859 10.03 12.17 22.78
CA THR A 859 9.82 10.74 22.51
C THR A 859 8.57 10.17 23.17
N GLU A 860 8.09 10.81 24.25
CA GLU A 860 6.87 10.44 24.96
C GLU A 860 5.60 10.73 24.15
N TRP A 861 5.67 11.58 23.13
CA TRP A 861 4.56 11.92 22.24
C TRP A 861 4.46 11.00 21.03
N PHE A 862 5.37 10.02 20.89
CA PHE A 862 5.27 9.02 19.83
C PHE A 862 4.19 7.98 20.17
N ILE A 863 3.17 7.89 19.32
CA ILE A 863 2.04 6.98 19.54
C ILE A 863 2.41 5.53 19.22
N ASN A 864 3.39 5.32 18.35
CA ASN A 864 3.78 4.00 17.86
C ASN A 864 4.98 3.37 18.57
N TYR A 865 5.54 4.01 19.61
CA TYR A 865 6.64 3.47 20.43
C TYR A 865 7.79 2.88 19.60
N ASN A 866 7.91 1.54 19.53
CA ASN A 866 8.92 0.80 18.76
C ASN A 866 8.38 0.19 17.45
N GLN A 867 7.12 0.44 17.12
CA GLN A 867 6.45 -0.04 15.92
C GLN A 867 6.54 1.00 14.82
N THR A 868 7.76 1.24 14.34
CA THR A 868 8.02 2.15 13.21
C THR A 868 7.26 1.70 11.96
N VAL A 869 6.72 2.67 11.22
CA VAL A 869 5.99 2.47 9.97
C VAL A 869 6.85 3.00 8.83
N SER A 870 7.37 2.13 7.97
CA SER A 870 8.21 2.57 6.86
C SER A 870 7.38 3.29 5.78
N ARG A 871 7.94 4.39 5.23
CA ARG A 871 7.35 5.20 4.14
C ARG A 871 5.86 5.53 4.37
N VAL A 872 5.55 6.18 5.49
CA VAL A 872 4.18 6.62 5.80
C VAL A 872 3.67 7.53 4.68
N ARG A 873 2.59 7.12 3.99
CA ARG A 873 1.97 7.89 2.91
C ARG A 873 0.76 8.68 3.41
N GLY A 874 -0.04 8.06 4.28
CA GLY A 874 -1.23 8.66 4.84
C GLY A 874 -1.49 8.23 6.28
N ILE A 875 -2.21 9.08 7.00
CA ILE A 875 -2.80 8.76 8.30
C ILE A 875 -4.29 8.99 8.15
N TYR A 876 -5.10 7.99 8.48
CA TYR A 876 -6.54 8.08 8.55
C TYR A 876 -6.98 8.16 10.01
N THR A 877 -7.93 9.04 10.29
CA THR A 877 -8.47 9.28 11.62
C THR A 877 -9.99 9.15 11.58
N ALA A 878 -10.52 8.28 12.43
CA ALA A 878 -11.96 8.02 12.52
C ALA A 878 -12.47 8.31 13.94
N PRO A 879 -13.68 8.85 14.08
CA PRO A 879 -14.33 8.96 15.37
C PRO A 879 -14.70 7.58 15.91
N SER A 880 -14.55 7.40 17.21
CA SER A 880 -15.14 6.27 17.94
C SER A 880 -16.50 6.68 18.53
N GLY A 881 -17.24 5.75 19.13
CA GLY A 881 -18.45 6.10 19.89
C GLY A 881 -18.17 6.83 21.21
N LEU A 882 -16.89 6.93 21.62
CA LEU A 882 -16.43 7.73 22.74
C LEU A 882 -15.85 9.05 22.24
N GLU A 883 -16.16 10.13 22.95
CA GLU A 883 -15.69 11.47 22.58
C GLU A 883 -14.21 11.66 22.95
N SER A 884 -13.70 10.90 23.92
CA SER A 884 -12.30 10.97 24.32
C SER A 884 -11.33 10.25 23.39
N THR A 885 -11.83 9.38 22.50
CA THR A 885 -10.99 8.45 21.72
C THR A 885 -11.12 8.61 20.21
N CYS A 886 -9.97 8.58 19.53
CA CYS A 886 -9.86 8.64 18.07
C CYS A 886 -9.15 7.37 17.57
N LEU A 887 -9.74 6.71 16.58
CA LEU A 887 -9.12 5.56 15.92
C LEU A 887 -8.14 6.09 14.86
N VAL A 888 -6.91 5.60 14.89
CA VAL A 888 -5.84 6.06 13.99
C VAL A 888 -5.29 4.88 13.22
N VAL A 889 -5.20 5.02 11.90
CA VAL A 889 -4.52 4.08 11.02
C VAL A 889 -3.50 4.82 10.18
N ALA A 890 -2.22 4.51 10.38
CA ALA A 890 -1.16 4.95 9.50
C ALA A 890 -0.91 3.87 8.45
N TYR A 891 -0.97 4.25 7.18
CA TYR A 891 -0.68 3.36 6.06
C TYR A 891 0.44 3.94 5.19
N GLY A 892 1.32 3.05 4.76
CA GLY A 892 2.48 3.37 3.95
C GLY A 892 2.96 2.11 3.25
N LEU A 893 4.22 1.73 3.48
CA LEU A 893 4.65 0.36 3.21
C LEU A 893 4.07 -0.61 4.25
N ASP A 894 4.00 -0.16 5.50
CA ASP A 894 3.43 -0.89 6.63
C ASP A 894 2.08 -0.30 7.02
N ILE A 895 1.26 -1.11 7.68
CA ILE A 895 0.00 -0.67 8.27
C ILE A 895 0.13 -0.72 9.78
N TYR A 896 -0.20 0.40 10.44
CA TYR A 896 -0.24 0.51 11.89
C TYR A 896 -1.58 1.07 12.34
N GLN A 897 -2.27 0.34 13.20
CA GLN A 897 -3.53 0.76 13.80
C GLN A 897 -3.33 0.96 15.30
N THR A 898 -3.93 2.03 15.83
CA THR A 898 -3.92 2.33 17.26
C THR A 898 -5.10 3.25 17.63
N ARG A 899 -5.20 3.57 18.91
CA ARG A 899 -6.16 4.53 19.47
C ARG A 899 -5.41 5.68 20.13
N VAL A 900 -5.89 6.90 19.92
CA VAL A 900 -5.30 8.11 20.50
C VAL A 900 -6.32 8.78 21.41
N TYR A 901 -5.83 9.31 22.54
CA TYR A 901 -6.63 9.94 23.59
C TYR A 901 -6.12 11.37 23.85
N PRO A 902 -6.48 12.37 23.03
CA PRO A 902 -5.95 13.72 23.13
C PRO A 902 -6.09 14.33 24.54
N SER A 903 -7.28 14.19 25.13
CA SER A 903 -7.61 14.73 26.46
C SER A 903 -7.64 13.68 27.56
N LYS A 904 -6.96 12.54 27.35
CA LYS A 904 -7.12 11.29 28.14
C LYS A 904 -8.57 10.77 28.11
N GLN A 905 -8.80 9.57 28.63
CA GLN A 905 -10.12 8.93 28.67
C GLN A 905 -10.96 9.51 29.81
N PHE A 906 -11.71 10.59 29.56
CA PHE A 906 -12.56 11.24 30.56
C PHE A 906 -13.98 10.66 30.65
N ASP A 907 -14.41 9.89 29.64
CA ASP A 907 -15.73 9.29 29.49
C ASP A 907 -15.74 7.78 29.81
N VAL A 908 -14.61 7.24 30.26
CA VAL A 908 -14.46 5.84 30.67
C VAL A 908 -13.95 5.79 32.11
N LEU A 909 -14.42 4.81 32.88
CA LEU A 909 -13.91 4.56 34.22
C LEU A 909 -12.41 4.25 34.15
N LYS A 910 -11.66 4.70 35.16
CA LYS A 910 -10.23 4.46 35.21
C LYS A 910 -9.90 2.97 35.15
N ASP A 911 -8.84 2.68 34.43
CA ASP A 911 -8.30 1.33 34.29
C ASP A 911 -7.79 0.71 35.59
N ASP A 912 -7.29 1.56 36.49
CA ASP A 912 -6.77 1.22 37.81
C ASP A 912 -7.82 1.40 38.91
N TYR A 913 -9.10 1.38 38.55
CA TYR A 913 -10.19 1.47 39.50
C TYR A 913 -10.20 0.28 40.47
N ASP A 914 -10.15 0.58 41.77
CA ASP A 914 -10.12 -0.44 42.82
C ASP A 914 -11.53 -0.89 43.20
N TYR A 915 -12.02 -1.90 42.47
CA TYR A 915 -13.31 -2.54 42.76
C TYR A 915 -13.33 -3.21 44.14
N VAL A 916 -12.21 -3.77 44.61
CA VAL A 916 -12.14 -4.52 45.87
C VAL A 916 -12.31 -3.58 47.05
N LEU A 917 -11.64 -2.43 47.02
CA LEU A 917 -11.76 -1.41 48.06
C LEU A 917 -13.22 -1.01 48.25
N ILE A 918 -13.92 -0.62 47.18
CA ILE A 918 -15.31 -0.13 47.29
C ILE A 918 -16.26 -1.25 47.74
N SER A 919 -16.13 -2.46 47.18
CA SER A 919 -16.93 -3.59 47.63
C SER A 919 -16.69 -3.93 49.10
N SER A 920 -15.44 -3.88 49.58
CA SER A 920 -15.10 -4.14 50.98
C SER A 920 -15.65 -3.06 51.92
N VAL A 921 -15.57 -1.78 51.53
CA VAL A 921 -16.12 -0.66 52.30
C VAL A 921 -17.64 -0.75 52.38
N LEU A 922 -18.33 -1.08 51.28
CA LEU A 922 -19.78 -1.25 51.28
C LEU A 922 -20.23 -2.40 52.21
N LEU A 923 -19.53 -3.54 52.16
CA LEU A 923 -19.80 -4.65 53.08
C LEU A 923 -19.49 -4.26 54.54
N GLY A 924 -18.37 -3.60 54.77
CA GLY A 924 -17.99 -3.08 56.08
C GLY A 924 -19.05 -2.15 56.67
N LEU A 925 -19.54 -1.19 55.87
CA LEU A 925 -20.63 -0.28 56.25
C LEU A 925 -21.95 -1.02 56.48
N PHE A 926 -22.28 -2.01 55.65
CA PHE A 926 -23.48 -2.83 55.82
C PHE A 926 -23.45 -3.60 57.14
N PHE A 927 -22.35 -4.31 57.43
CA PHE A 927 -22.18 -5.04 58.68
C PHE A 927 -22.14 -4.11 59.88
N ALA A 928 -21.41 -2.99 59.79
CA ALA A 928 -21.37 -1.98 60.85
C ALA A 928 -22.77 -1.43 61.15
N THR A 929 -23.59 -1.18 60.12
CA THR A 929 -24.98 -0.73 60.27
C THR A 929 -25.84 -1.79 60.94
N MET A 930 -25.73 -3.06 60.52
CA MET A 930 -26.47 -4.17 61.13
C MET A 930 -26.08 -4.42 62.59
N ILE A 931 -24.78 -4.35 62.89
CA ILE A 931 -24.24 -4.48 64.24
C ILE A 931 -24.70 -3.31 65.11
N SER A 932 -24.58 -2.08 64.61
CA SER A 932 -25.01 -0.87 65.33
C SER A 932 -26.51 -0.85 65.58
N LYS A 933 -27.32 -1.29 64.61
CA LYS A 933 -28.77 -1.44 64.76
C LYS A 933 -29.11 -2.41 65.89
N ARG A 934 -28.46 -3.60 65.91
CA ARG A 934 -28.65 -4.58 66.99
C ARG A 934 -28.09 -4.16 68.35
N LEU A 935 -27.12 -3.26 68.38
CA LEU A 935 -26.58 -2.68 69.62
C LEU A 935 -27.49 -1.58 70.18
N ALA A 936 -28.30 -0.94 69.33
CA ALA A 936 -29.21 0.13 69.71
C ALA A 936 -30.63 -0.37 70.05
N GLU A 937 -31.07 -1.47 69.43
CA GLU A 937 -32.21 -2.30 69.86
C GLU A 937 -31.89 -3.04 71.16
#